data_AF-A0A139X981-F1
#
_entry.id   AF-A0A139X981-F1
#
_cell.length_a   1.000
_cell.length_b   1.000
_cell.length_c   1.000
_cell.angle_alpha   90.00
_cell.angle_beta   90.00
_cell.angle_gamma   90.00
#
_symmetry.space_group_name_H-M   'P 1'
#
loop_
_entity.id
_entity.type
_entity.pdbx_description
1 polymer ?
#
loop_
_entity_poly.entity_id
_entity_poly.type
_entity_poly.pdbx_seq_one_letter_code
_entity_poly.pdbx_strand_id
1 'polypeptide(L)'
;MSKVRPEVAKQRIKSFEKRFGKGHLYLAYHAAFPLSLTPDLLYRLWANFQRDIHGEVLGIPWIAVADILLSNLCDEVGYELYEIDLAVRNMLLSQLKDDEKFGQQRIYELSNFLLVYVRQQLLSDEPDTYDLAQAQRWVALSYTQPSEVARELALAFSQLDEKDTAELVRMESLTETFAEPLAKFQPLLIYARAMGDFARGNLKDATDRLREVPKKGNVVEVAGVNLLIPKQLQKKAKRQLNIHWRSLSTTFLTSVGFTILIMVLRLSGFFQPSELFFFDLMMRSQPVEEQDDKLLIVKMTSEDRKYYARLESPKNGRSLADKFTYELLDRLLKYNPRTIGIHDYRRYAKSEGGLEKLINSTQTDKRLVFICDFPEVYEENEGLDPPPDVPIEQVGLGNVLSDSDKVIRRQIIRWPTPSDTPSTKSTECKNRKQEYMDSFSFLIAQKYLSKEEKEYKYIGGDDGLFKSGETILQPLDNISQGGYNFRNLNAYQIFLYYRYTQDSENKRSLSSIAKTLTIREVLEKGVKEKDIKDKIVLIGTPITGFDNTFSTPFSTGGADSQIRGLFIEAQMISQLVNAALGTRPLLKVWNIQYDILWILCWSLIGAIIFQLYTQPRKLILAVGISLCCLYLICFVLFISPIKRWLPFVPPAFSFSGAGLVVVLIKLSRVEQQPEKLSLGKSQ
;
A
#
# COMPACT_ATOMS: atom_id res chain seq x y z
N MET A 1 22.51 13.41 37.89
CA MET A 1 22.15 12.59 39.07
C MET A 1 21.37 11.36 38.64
N SER A 2 21.84 10.18 39.04
CA SER A 2 21.17 8.89 38.81
C SER A 2 19.86 8.88 39.59
N LYS A 3 18.70 8.80 38.92
CA LYS A 3 17.40 8.66 39.60
C LYS A 3 17.33 7.29 40.27
N VAL A 4 17.71 7.23 41.55
CA VAL A 4 17.48 6.06 42.40
C VAL A 4 15.99 5.75 42.38
N ARG A 5 15.62 4.51 42.04
CA ARG A 5 14.20 4.11 41.99
C ARG A 5 13.61 4.21 43.40
N PRO A 6 12.33 4.61 43.56
CA PRO A 6 11.69 4.73 44.88
C PRO A 6 11.84 3.48 45.77
N GLU A 7 11.85 2.28 45.16
CA GLU A 7 12.07 1.02 45.88
C GLU A 7 13.49 0.91 46.51
N VAL A 8 14.50 1.43 45.83
CA VAL A 8 15.88 1.43 46.32
C VAL A 8 16.03 2.44 47.46
N ALA A 9 15.40 3.61 47.35
CA ALA A 9 15.38 4.61 48.42
C ALA A 9 14.76 4.03 49.71
N LYS A 10 13.61 3.34 49.57
CA LYS A 10 12.95 2.65 50.69
C LYS A 10 13.85 1.59 51.34
N GLN A 11 14.58 0.83 50.54
CA GLN A 11 15.52 -0.19 51.05
C GLN A 11 16.72 0.44 51.76
N ARG A 12 17.27 1.55 51.25
CA ARG A 12 18.37 2.28 51.91
C ARG A 12 17.96 2.78 53.29
N ILE A 13 16.79 3.45 53.38
CA ILE A 13 16.25 3.97 54.65
C ILE A 13 16.01 2.83 55.65
N LYS A 14 15.37 1.73 55.23
CA LYS A 14 15.15 0.56 56.09
C LYS A 14 16.46 -0.08 56.58
N SER A 15 17.46 -0.16 55.70
CA SER A 15 18.76 -0.73 56.05
C SER A 15 19.52 0.16 57.04
N PHE A 16 19.41 1.47 56.87
CA PHE A 16 19.97 2.46 57.78
C PHE A 16 19.33 2.37 59.16
N GLU A 17 17.99 2.36 59.24
CA GLU A 17 17.25 2.20 60.51
C GLU A 17 17.61 0.88 61.20
N LYS A 18 17.67 -0.23 60.44
CA LYS A 18 18.04 -1.54 61.00
C LYS A 18 19.45 -1.55 61.59
N ARG A 19 20.39 -0.83 60.97
CA ARG A 19 21.79 -0.80 61.39
C ARG A 19 22.02 0.09 62.60
N PHE A 20 21.42 1.28 62.63
CA PHE A 20 21.74 2.32 63.60
C PHE A 20 20.62 2.62 64.61
N GLY A 21 19.38 2.24 64.30
CA GLY A 21 18.22 2.42 65.15
C GLY A 21 17.41 3.70 64.85
N LYS A 22 16.31 3.87 65.60
CA LYS A 22 15.34 4.95 65.39
C LYS A 22 15.88 6.35 65.69
N GLY A 23 16.77 6.50 66.69
CA GLY A 23 17.38 7.80 67.00
C GLY A 23 18.13 8.39 65.81
N HIS A 24 18.93 7.57 65.12
CA HIS A 24 19.59 7.96 63.88
C HIS A 24 18.61 8.27 62.76
N LEU A 25 17.55 7.48 62.62
CA LEU A 25 16.51 7.76 61.62
C LEU A 25 15.83 9.11 61.86
N TYR A 26 15.57 9.49 63.11
CA TYR A 26 15.01 10.79 63.45
C TYR A 26 15.94 11.95 63.08
N LEU A 27 17.25 11.81 63.30
CA LEU A 27 18.19 12.81 62.80
C LEU A 27 18.26 12.81 61.28
N ALA A 28 18.14 11.66 60.62
CA ALA A 28 18.08 11.57 59.16
C ALA A 28 16.83 12.27 58.59
N TYR A 29 15.69 12.22 59.29
CA TYR A 29 14.50 13.01 58.94
C TYR A 29 14.79 14.52 58.96
N HIS A 30 15.43 15.02 60.01
CA HIS A 30 15.83 16.43 60.10
C HIS A 30 16.89 16.80 59.05
N ALA A 31 17.85 15.91 58.80
CA ALA A 31 18.94 16.09 57.84
C ALA A 31 18.44 16.12 56.38
N ALA A 32 17.29 15.49 56.09
CA ALA A 32 16.65 15.55 54.78
C ALA A 32 16.04 16.92 54.46
N PHE A 33 15.86 17.80 55.47
CA PHE A 33 15.26 19.10 55.24
C PHE A 33 16.16 20.04 54.42
N PRO A 34 17.41 20.34 54.84
CA PRO A 34 18.35 21.09 54.00
C PRO A 34 18.56 20.47 52.60
N LEU A 35 18.99 21.29 51.64
CA LEU A 35 19.38 20.82 50.31
C LEU A 35 20.72 20.06 50.36
N SER A 36 21.67 20.66 51.07
CA SER A 36 23.00 20.14 51.34
C SER A 36 23.31 20.17 52.84
N LEU A 37 24.30 19.38 53.26
CA LEU A 37 24.72 19.20 54.64
C LEU A 37 26.21 19.46 54.76
N THR A 38 26.57 20.23 55.78
CA THR A 38 27.94 20.26 56.30
C THR A 38 27.95 19.58 57.67
N PRO A 39 29.12 19.10 58.16
CA PRO A 39 29.25 18.62 59.52
C PRO A 39 28.71 19.61 60.55
N ASP A 40 29.03 20.90 60.42
CA ASP A 40 28.53 21.96 61.30
C ASP A 40 26.99 22.07 61.29
N LEU A 41 26.37 22.11 60.10
CA LEU A 41 24.92 22.17 59.99
C LEU A 41 24.25 20.95 60.64
N LEU A 42 24.76 19.75 60.39
CA LEU A 42 24.18 18.52 60.93
C LEU A 42 24.37 18.42 62.45
N TYR A 43 25.50 18.88 63.00
CA TYR A 43 25.69 18.99 64.44
C TYR A 43 24.73 20.00 65.08
N ARG A 44 24.45 21.12 64.41
CA ARG A 44 23.47 22.10 64.91
C ARG A 44 22.06 21.57 64.85
N LEU A 45 21.69 20.84 63.80
CA LEU A 45 20.41 20.13 63.74
C LEU A 45 20.30 19.12 64.90
N TRP A 46 21.34 18.32 65.12
CA TRP A 46 21.39 17.40 66.26
C TRP A 46 21.21 18.15 67.59
N ALA A 47 21.94 19.24 67.83
CA ALA A 47 21.88 19.97 69.09
C ALA A 47 20.51 20.62 69.36
N ASN A 48 19.84 21.14 68.32
CA ASN A 48 18.58 21.87 68.46
C ASN A 48 17.34 20.96 68.48
N PHE A 49 17.41 19.76 67.90
CA PHE A 49 16.24 18.90 67.70
C PHE A 49 16.34 17.56 68.45
N GLN A 50 16.67 17.61 69.76
CA GLN A 50 16.74 16.42 70.65
C GLN A 50 15.38 15.95 71.19
N ARG A 51 14.33 16.78 71.03
CA ARG A 51 12.97 16.48 71.48
C ARG A 51 12.00 16.54 70.32
N ASP A 52 10.92 15.79 70.43
CA ASP A 52 9.80 15.81 69.48
C ASP A 52 8.89 17.03 69.70
N ILE A 53 7.79 17.15 68.93
CA ILE A 53 6.87 18.31 69.05
C ILE A 53 6.04 18.30 70.34
N HIS A 54 5.97 17.17 71.03
CA HIS A 54 5.28 17.00 72.32
C HIS A 54 6.22 17.20 73.51
N GLY A 55 7.52 17.39 73.25
CA GLY A 55 8.55 17.61 74.27
C GLY A 55 9.26 16.35 74.75
N GLU A 56 8.96 15.18 74.18
CA GLU A 56 9.58 13.91 74.55
C GLU A 56 10.97 13.75 73.94
N VAL A 57 11.88 13.10 74.68
CA VAL A 57 13.28 12.94 74.27
C VAL A 57 13.40 11.89 73.16
N LEU A 58 14.06 12.24 72.05
CA LEU A 58 14.21 11.38 70.87
C LEU A 58 15.37 10.36 71.00
N GLY A 59 16.29 10.60 71.93
CA GLY A 59 17.43 9.69 72.19
C GLY A 59 18.43 9.62 71.04
N ILE A 60 18.70 10.75 70.37
CA ILE A 60 19.59 10.81 69.21
C ILE A 60 21.06 10.88 69.68
N PRO A 61 21.89 9.84 69.48
CA PRO A 61 23.27 9.86 69.96
C PRO A 61 24.12 10.84 69.15
N TRP A 62 25.13 11.44 69.77
CA TRP A 62 26.02 12.41 69.10
C TRP A 62 26.77 11.82 67.89
N ILE A 63 27.05 10.51 67.92
CA ILE A 63 27.71 9.78 66.81
C ILE A 63 26.83 9.69 65.56
N ALA A 64 25.51 9.91 65.68
CA ALA A 64 24.57 9.85 64.56
C ALA A 64 24.92 10.86 63.45
N VAL A 65 25.58 11.96 63.79
CA VAL A 65 26.06 12.95 62.81
C VAL A 65 27.05 12.30 61.84
N ALA A 66 28.09 11.66 62.36
CA ALA A 66 29.09 10.98 61.53
C ALA A 66 28.48 9.77 60.80
N ASP A 67 27.64 8.99 61.48
CA ASP A 67 27.00 7.82 60.90
C ASP A 67 26.09 8.17 59.72
N ILE A 68 25.39 9.32 59.75
CA ILE A 68 24.57 9.78 58.62
C ILE A 68 25.45 10.21 57.45
N LEU A 69 26.44 11.09 57.67
CA LEU A 69 27.30 11.62 56.60
C LEU A 69 28.09 10.51 55.88
N LEU A 70 28.49 9.47 56.61
CA LEU A 70 29.23 8.32 56.08
C LEU A 70 28.34 7.15 55.65
N SER A 71 27.01 7.30 55.74
CA SER A 71 26.07 6.26 55.29
C SER A 71 25.80 6.34 53.79
N ASN A 72 25.13 5.31 53.26
CA ASN A 72 24.60 5.30 51.90
C ASN A 72 23.37 6.19 51.68
N LEU A 73 22.98 7.01 52.68
CA LEU A 73 21.96 8.04 52.53
C LEU A 73 22.53 9.33 51.94
N CYS A 74 23.82 9.60 52.17
CA CYS A 74 24.50 10.81 51.74
C CYS A 74 25.58 10.49 50.70
N ASP A 75 25.78 11.42 49.77
CA ASP A 75 26.93 11.45 48.85
C ASP A 75 27.76 12.71 49.14
N GLU A 76 29.09 12.58 49.19
CA GLU A 76 29.99 13.74 49.30
C GLU A 76 30.11 14.42 47.93
N VAL A 77 29.69 15.68 47.86
CA VAL A 77 29.61 16.46 46.62
C VAL A 77 30.64 17.60 46.55
N GLY A 78 31.32 17.88 47.66
CA GLY A 78 32.38 18.87 47.77
C GLY A 78 33.11 18.73 49.10
N TYR A 79 34.14 19.55 49.31
CA TYR A 79 34.89 19.54 50.58
C TYR A 79 33.95 19.84 51.75
N GLU A 80 33.77 18.85 52.63
CA GLU A 80 32.84 18.90 53.77
C GLU A 80 31.37 19.19 53.39
N LEU A 81 30.97 18.91 52.14
CA LEU A 81 29.64 19.15 51.61
C LEU A 81 29.01 17.84 51.14
N TYR A 82 27.85 17.52 51.70
CA TYR A 82 27.14 16.27 51.46
C TYR A 82 25.72 16.55 50.97
N GLU A 83 25.18 15.67 50.12
CA GLU A 83 23.79 15.73 49.67
C GLU A 83 23.11 14.39 49.89
N ILE A 84 21.83 14.43 50.26
CA ILE A 84 20.98 13.24 50.31
C ILE A 84 20.33 13.07 48.93
N ASP A 85 20.45 11.88 48.34
CA ASP A 85 19.81 11.56 47.05
C ASP A 85 18.34 11.98 47.04
N LEU A 86 17.89 12.61 45.96
CA LEU A 86 16.56 13.23 45.86
C LEU A 86 15.42 12.26 46.22
N ALA A 87 15.49 10.98 45.82
CA ALA A 87 14.45 10.00 46.13
C ALA A 87 14.46 9.60 47.62
N VAL A 88 15.65 9.48 48.22
CA VAL A 88 15.84 9.24 49.65
C VAL A 88 15.35 10.43 50.46
N ARG A 89 15.76 11.64 50.08
CA ARG A 89 15.37 12.91 50.71
C ARG A 89 13.86 13.08 50.75
N ASN A 90 13.19 12.95 49.60
CA ASN A 90 11.74 13.09 49.51
C ASN A 90 11.00 12.04 50.36
N MET A 91 11.53 10.81 50.45
CA MET A 91 10.91 9.77 51.27
C MET A 91 11.11 10.03 52.77
N LEU A 92 12.28 10.50 53.20
CA LEU A 92 12.54 10.90 54.58
C LEU A 92 11.67 12.09 55.00
N LEU A 93 11.48 13.08 54.11
CA LEU A 93 10.60 14.23 54.37
C LEU A 93 9.12 13.84 54.43
N SER A 94 8.67 12.94 53.56
CA SER A 94 7.31 12.38 53.65
C SER A 94 7.11 11.67 54.99
N GLN A 95 8.06 10.82 55.41
CA GLN A 95 7.97 10.11 56.69
C GLN A 95 8.03 11.06 57.88
N LEU A 96 8.87 12.10 57.84
CA LEU A 96 8.91 13.16 58.85
C LEU A 96 7.54 13.84 59.02
N LYS A 97 6.87 14.12 57.90
CA LYS A 97 5.55 14.78 57.87
C LYS A 97 4.42 13.86 58.34
N ASP A 98 4.54 12.56 58.11
CA ASP A 98 3.53 11.56 58.47
C ASP A 98 3.73 11.00 59.91
N ASP A 99 4.88 11.23 60.54
CA ASP A 99 5.18 10.76 61.90
C ASP A 99 4.54 11.67 62.97
N GLU A 100 3.78 11.06 63.88
CA GLU A 100 3.05 11.72 64.97
C GLU A 100 3.94 12.53 65.92
N LYS A 101 5.24 12.21 65.99
CA LYS A 101 6.24 12.94 66.79
C LYS A 101 6.67 14.27 66.16
N PHE A 102 6.41 14.47 64.87
CA PHE A 102 7.00 15.58 64.12
C PHE A 102 5.96 16.38 63.33
N GLY A 103 5.31 15.73 62.37
CA GLY A 103 4.31 16.34 61.51
C GLY A 103 4.78 17.62 60.79
N GLN A 104 3.79 18.42 60.38
CA GLN A 104 4.03 19.71 59.72
C GLN A 104 4.68 20.74 60.65
N GLN A 105 4.46 20.62 61.97
CA GLN A 105 5.05 21.54 62.95
C GLN A 105 6.58 21.46 62.94
N ARG A 106 7.16 20.25 62.93
CA ARG A 106 8.62 20.09 62.86
C ARG A 106 9.21 20.68 61.58
N ILE A 107 8.50 20.61 60.45
CA ILE A 107 8.91 21.26 59.20
C ILE A 107 9.01 22.78 59.38
N TYR A 108 8.08 23.42 60.11
CA TYR A 108 8.15 24.85 60.41
C TYR A 108 9.31 25.20 61.33
N GLU A 109 9.58 24.38 62.33
CA GLU A 109 10.73 24.57 63.24
C GLU A 109 12.07 24.44 62.48
N LEU A 110 12.19 23.44 61.60
CA LEU A 110 13.35 23.24 60.73
C LEU A 110 13.52 24.39 59.72
N SER A 111 12.41 24.89 59.16
CA SER A 111 12.41 26.07 58.28
C SER A 111 12.97 27.31 58.99
N ASN A 112 12.45 27.63 60.17
CA ASN A 112 12.91 28.76 60.98
C ASN A 112 14.39 28.61 61.35
N PHE A 113 14.80 27.41 61.78
CA PHE A 113 16.19 27.12 62.08
C PHE A 113 17.09 27.35 60.87
N LEU A 114 16.73 26.80 59.71
CA LEU A 114 17.55 26.90 58.49
C LEU A 114 17.65 28.35 58.00
N LEU A 115 16.56 29.13 58.08
CA LEU A 115 16.58 30.56 57.76
C LEU A 115 17.54 31.37 58.64
N VAL A 116 17.57 31.07 59.94
CA VAL A 116 18.52 31.70 60.87
C VAL A 116 19.94 31.26 60.55
N TYR A 117 20.14 29.97 60.27
CA TYR A 117 21.45 29.40 59.97
C TYR A 117 22.12 30.02 58.75
N VAL A 118 21.38 30.25 57.66
CA VAL A 118 21.95 30.76 56.39
C VAL A 118 22.08 32.28 56.33
N ARG A 119 21.57 33.01 57.33
CA ARG A 119 21.43 34.47 57.29
C ARG A 119 22.76 35.19 57.09
N GLN A 120 23.85 34.68 57.66
CA GLN A 120 25.17 35.29 57.53
C GLN A 120 25.80 34.98 56.16
N GLN A 121 25.61 33.77 55.65
CA GLN A 121 26.12 33.32 54.35
C GLN A 121 25.44 34.05 53.19
N LEU A 122 24.18 34.46 53.35
CA LEU A 122 23.46 35.33 52.40
C LEU A 122 24.06 36.75 52.29
N LEU A 123 24.96 37.14 53.20
CA LEU A 123 25.69 38.41 53.15
C LEU A 123 27.12 38.25 52.62
N SER A 124 27.52 37.04 52.20
CA SER A 124 28.85 36.77 51.66
C SER A 124 29.02 37.39 50.27
N ASP A 125 30.19 37.97 50.02
CA ASP A 125 30.59 38.42 48.68
C ASP A 125 31.05 37.26 47.78
N GLU A 126 31.25 36.06 48.33
CA GLU A 126 31.66 34.86 47.58
C GLU A 126 30.45 34.20 46.90
N PRO A 127 30.43 34.09 45.55
CA PRO A 127 29.26 33.62 44.80
C PRO A 127 28.78 32.23 45.20
N ASP A 128 29.69 31.24 45.36
CA ASP A 128 29.31 29.87 45.68
C ASP A 128 28.66 29.76 47.08
N THR A 129 29.20 30.51 48.04
CA THR A 129 28.66 30.59 49.40
C THR A 129 27.28 31.25 49.41
N TYR A 130 27.11 32.33 48.64
CA TYR A 130 25.83 33.02 48.49
C TYR A 130 24.78 32.13 47.80
N ASP A 131 25.13 31.49 46.68
CA ASP A 131 24.22 30.63 45.89
C ASP A 131 23.74 29.42 46.71
N LEU A 132 24.65 28.78 47.45
CA LEU A 132 24.30 27.68 48.34
C LEU A 132 23.35 28.14 49.45
N ALA A 133 23.65 29.28 50.09
CA ALA A 133 22.81 29.86 51.13
C ALA A 133 21.42 30.26 50.59
N GLN A 134 21.37 30.77 49.37
CA GLN A 134 20.13 31.15 48.70
C GLN A 134 19.29 29.93 48.34
N ALA A 135 19.89 28.85 47.84
CA ALA A 135 19.20 27.59 47.59
C ALA A 135 18.61 27.00 48.89
N GLN A 136 19.37 27.04 49.99
CA GLN A 136 18.91 26.62 51.32
C GLN A 136 17.79 27.54 51.87
N ARG A 137 17.85 28.86 51.61
CA ARG A 137 16.75 29.78 51.93
C ARG A 137 15.48 29.41 51.16
N TRP A 138 15.58 29.08 49.88
CA TRP A 138 14.43 28.62 49.08
C TRP A 138 13.83 27.32 49.61
N VAL A 139 14.66 26.35 50.03
CA VAL A 139 14.18 25.15 50.74
C VAL A 139 13.35 25.55 51.95
N ALA A 140 13.93 26.38 52.83
CA ALA A 140 13.27 26.75 54.08
C ALA A 140 11.93 27.46 53.82
N LEU A 141 11.91 28.40 52.87
CA LEU A 141 10.71 29.15 52.53
C LEU A 141 9.69 28.35 51.71
N SER A 142 10.08 27.28 51.02
CA SER A 142 9.15 26.56 50.14
C SER A 142 7.98 25.95 50.92
N TYR A 143 8.21 25.53 52.16
CA TYR A 143 7.19 24.93 53.03
C TYR A 143 6.35 25.96 53.81
N THR A 144 6.85 27.18 54.00
CA THR A 144 6.17 28.25 54.77
C THR A 144 5.54 29.31 53.87
N GLN A 145 6.22 29.67 52.79
CA GLN A 145 5.90 30.76 51.87
C GLN A 145 6.09 30.33 50.39
N PRO A 146 5.40 29.28 49.91
CA PRO A 146 5.60 28.74 48.55
C PRO A 146 5.37 29.75 47.44
N SER A 147 4.48 30.74 47.64
CA SER A 147 4.23 31.81 46.67
C SER A 147 5.42 32.74 46.48
N GLU A 148 6.14 33.04 47.56
CA GLU A 148 7.34 33.88 47.51
C GLU A 148 8.46 33.14 46.77
N VAL A 149 8.69 31.87 47.11
CA VAL A 149 9.69 31.03 46.45
C VAL A 149 9.38 30.82 44.97
N ALA A 150 8.11 30.57 44.61
CA ALA A 150 7.72 30.45 43.21
C ALA A 150 8.04 31.73 42.41
N ARG A 151 7.82 32.91 43.02
CA ARG A 151 8.17 34.19 42.41
C ARG A 151 9.67 34.38 42.28
N GLU A 152 10.44 34.07 43.33
CA GLU A 152 11.91 34.20 43.32
C GLU A 152 12.55 33.25 42.30
N LEU A 153 12.11 31.99 42.22
CA LEU A 153 12.58 31.05 41.21
C LEU A 153 12.20 31.49 39.79
N ALA A 154 11.00 32.02 39.60
CA ALA A 154 10.61 32.59 38.31
C ALA A 154 11.49 33.81 37.94
N LEU A 155 11.79 34.70 38.89
CA LEU A 155 12.73 35.80 38.67
C LEU A 155 14.12 35.29 38.27
N ALA A 156 14.63 34.28 38.98
CA ALA A 156 15.90 33.65 38.64
C ALA A 156 15.88 33.10 37.20
N PHE A 157 14.86 32.33 36.81
CA PHE A 157 14.69 31.86 35.42
C PHE A 157 14.61 33.00 34.39
N SER A 158 14.01 34.14 34.74
CA SER A 158 13.88 35.29 33.83
C SER A 158 15.21 36.00 33.55
N GLN A 159 16.21 35.82 34.43
CA GLN A 159 17.52 36.46 34.34
C GLN A 159 18.57 35.57 33.64
N LEU A 160 18.27 34.29 33.41
CA LEU A 160 19.20 33.37 32.75
C LEU A 160 19.32 33.66 31.25
N ASP A 161 20.54 33.55 30.71
CA ASP A 161 20.77 33.52 29.26
C ASP A 161 20.33 32.15 28.71
N GLU A 162 19.50 32.14 27.66
CA GLU A 162 19.07 30.91 26.97
C GLU A 162 20.25 30.07 26.44
N LYS A 163 21.43 30.68 26.27
CA LYS A 163 22.65 29.98 25.83
C LYS A 163 23.39 29.27 26.96
N ASP A 164 23.11 29.60 28.22
CA ASP A 164 23.74 28.96 29.37
C ASP A 164 22.98 27.68 29.74
N THR A 165 23.25 26.63 28.96
CA THR A 165 22.57 25.35 29.13
C THR A 165 22.92 24.65 30.45
N ALA A 166 24.10 24.94 31.02
CA ALA A 166 24.49 24.39 32.31
C ALA A 166 23.63 24.98 33.43
N GLU A 167 23.47 26.30 33.46
CA GLU A 167 22.64 26.99 34.45
C GLU A 167 21.15 26.64 34.31
N LEU A 168 20.63 26.46 33.08
CA LEU A 168 19.25 26.01 32.88
C LEU A 168 18.99 24.62 33.45
N VAL A 169 19.95 23.69 33.32
CA VAL A 169 19.85 22.34 33.91
C VAL A 169 19.99 22.40 35.43
N ARG A 170 20.90 23.24 35.96
CA ARG A 170 21.05 23.45 37.40
C ARG A 170 19.74 23.97 38.02
N MET A 171 19.16 25.00 37.41
CA MET A 171 17.91 25.60 37.87
C MET A 171 16.70 24.68 37.72
N GLU A 172 16.65 23.82 36.70
CA GLU A 172 15.64 22.76 36.60
C GLU A 172 15.74 21.76 37.76
N SER A 173 16.95 21.26 38.04
CA SER A 173 17.18 20.32 39.14
C SER A 173 16.85 20.94 40.51
N LEU A 174 17.23 22.20 40.71
CA LEU A 174 16.92 22.94 41.92
C LEU A 174 15.40 23.11 42.09
N THR A 175 14.70 23.48 41.01
CA THR A 175 13.24 23.65 41.03
C THR A 175 12.50 22.34 41.27
N GLU A 176 12.97 21.22 40.72
CA GLU A 176 12.42 19.89 41.00
C GLU A 176 12.55 19.47 42.47
N THR A 177 13.59 19.95 43.15
CA THR A 177 13.76 19.71 44.59
C THR A 177 12.62 20.29 45.43
N PHE A 178 11.90 21.28 44.88
CA PHE A 178 10.74 21.93 45.50
C PHE A 178 9.40 21.46 44.93
N ALA A 179 9.35 20.35 44.17
CA ALA A 179 8.14 19.94 43.46
C ALA A 179 6.93 19.69 44.38
N GLU A 180 7.13 19.11 45.57
CA GLU A 180 6.05 18.91 46.56
C GLU A 180 5.56 20.25 47.15
N PRO A 181 6.41 21.10 47.78
CA PRO A 181 5.93 22.37 48.34
C PRO A 181 5.37 23.33 47.28
N LEU A 182 5.86 23.27 46.04
CA LEU A 182 5.38 24.09 44.92
C LEU A 182 4.28 23.41 44.08
N ALA A 183 3.61 22.39 44.61
CA ALA A 183 2.58 21.66 43.85
C ALA A 183 1.44 22.55 43.31
N LYS A 184 1.14 23.69 43.96
CA LYS A 184 0.15 24.68 43.47
C LYS A 184 0.66 25.55 42.32
N PHE A 185 1.96 25.56 42.07
CA PHE A 185 2.64 26.32 41.01
C PHE A 185 3.10 25.40 39.87
N GLN A 186 2.24 24.48 39.42
CA GLN A 186 2.53 23.58 38.29
C GLN A 186 3.10 24.29 37.05
N PRO A 187 2.64 25.50 36.66
CA PRO A 187 3.26 26.27 35.58
C PRO A 187 4.78 26.45 35.72
N LEU A 188 5.27 26.71 36.94
CA LEU A 188 6.71 26.86 37.22
C LEU A 188 7.45 25.54 37.00
N LEU A 189 6.93 24.45 37.57
CA LEU A 189 7.56 23.12 37.47
C LEU A 189 7.60 22.64 36.01
N ILE A 190 6.51 22.84 35.27
CA ILE A 190 6.44 22.48 33.85
C ILE A 190 7.39 23.34 33.02
N TYR A 191 7.48 24.64 33.31
CA TYR A 191 8.42 25.54 32.65
C TYR A 191 9.87 25.13 32.91
N ALA A 192 10.25 24.89 34.18
CA ALA A 192 11.58 24.45 34.56
C ALA A 192 11.99 23.16 33.84
N ARG A 193 11.14 22.13 33.84
CA ARG A 193 11.36 20.88 33.09
C ARG A 193 11.54 21.13 31.60
N ALA A 194 10.73 22.01 31.01
CA ALA A 194 10.85 22.34 29.60
C ALA A 194 12.17 23.04 29.26
N MET A 195 12.66 23.92 30.15
CA MET A 195 13.97 24.56 30.00
C MET A 195 15.12 23.55 30.17
N GLY A 196 15.00 22.60 31.10
CA GLY A 196 15.97 21.50 31.24
C GLY A 196 16.01 20.60 30.00
N ASP A 197 14.84 20.25 29.43
CA ASP A 197 14.77 19.48 28.17
C ASP A 197 15.33 20.28 26.98
N PHE A 198 15.08 21.59 26.94
CA PHE A 198 15.65 22.49 25.94
C PHE A 198 17.17 22.54 26.02
N ALA A 199 17.73 22.73 27.22
CA ALA A 199 19.16 22.78 27.47
C ALA A 199 19.88 21.47 27.11
N ARG A 200 19.19 20.32 27.24
CA ARG A 200 19.68 18.98 26.82
C ARG A 200 19.51 18.70 25.32
N GLY A 201 18.93 19.62 24.55
CA GLY A 201 18.67 19.45 23.11
C GLY A 201 17.38 18.67 22.77
N ASN A 202 16.57 18.30 23.77
CA ASN A 202 15.30 17.57 23.60
C ASN A 202 14.15 18.54 23.25
N LEU A 203 14.26 19.20 22.10
CA LEU A 203 13.32 20.26 21.67
C LEU A 203 11.85 19.80 21.61
N LYS A 204 11.61 18.53 21.28
CA LYS A 204 10.26 17.98 21.17
C LYS A 204 9.58 17.90 22.54
N ASP A 205 10.25 17.29 23.52
CA ASP A 205 9.70 17.11 24.86
C ASP A 205 9.52 18.46 25.56
N ALA A 206 10.48 19.37 25.39
CA ALA A 206 10.37 20.76 25.84
C ALA A 206 9.13 21.47 25.24
N THR A 207 8.89 21.29 23.93
CA THR A 207 7.74 21.90 23.25
C THR A 207 6.42 21.31 23.74
N ASP A 208 6.35 19.99 23.92
CA ASP A 208 5.15 19.27 24.35
C ASP A 208 4.76 19.64 25.79
N ARG A 209 5.72 19.69 26.72
CA ARG A 209 5.51 20.18 28.10
C ARG A 209 4.93 21.58 28.14
N LEU A 210 5.52 22.50 27.38
CA LEU A 210 5.04 23.88 27.37
C LEU A 210 3.59 23.98 26.89
N ARG A 211 3.02 23.02 26.15
CA ARG A 211 1.60 23.08 25.73
C ARG A 211 0.62 22.95 26.90
N GLU A 212 1.05 22.34 28.00
CA GLU A 212 0.23 22.12 29.19
C GLU A 212 0.07 23.38 30.04
N VAL A 213 0.86 24.43 29.76
CA VAL A 213 0.84 25.69 30.50
C VAL A 213 0.16 26.80 29.70
N PRO A 214 -0.74 27.60 30.30
CA PRO A 214 -1.30 28.79 29.67
C PRO A 214 -0.19 29.76 29.23
N LYS A 215 -0.21 30.19 27.97
CA LYS A 215 0.77 31.13 27.41
C LYS A 215 0.09 32.39 26.93
N LYS A 216 0.70 33.55 27.19
CA LYS A 216 0.35 34.82 26.56
C LYS A 216 1.42 35.14 25.52
N GLY A 217 1.20 34.75 24.27
CA GLY A 217 2.20 34.92 23.21
C GLY A 217 3.43 34.04 23.42
N ASN A 218 4.59 34.65 23.64
CA ASN A 218 5.87 33.98 23.88
C ASN A 218 6.28 33.92 25.36
N VAL A 219 5.39 34.28 26.28
CA VAL A 219 5.66 34.24 27.73
C VAL A 219 4.74 33.28 28.46
N VAL A 220 5.29 32.64 29.50
CA VAL A 220 4.56 31.92 30.53
C VAL A 220 4.53 32.80 31.78
N GLU A 221 3.34 33.09 32.28
CA GLU A 221 3.16 33.90 33.49
C GLU A 221 3.14 32.98 34.72
N VAL A 222 4.06 33.20 35.65
CA VAL A 222 4.21 32.41 36.88
C VAL A 222 4.40 33.35 38.06
N ALA A 223 3.50 33.29 39.05
CA ALA A 223 3.58 34.08 40.28
C ALA A 223 3.82 35.60 40.05
N GLY A 224 3.26 36.15 38.96
CA GLY A 224 3.41 37.56 38.56
C GLY A 224 4.68 37.87 37.74
N VAL A 225 5.48 36.87 37.37
CA VAL A 225 6.69 37.01 36.55
C VAL A 225 6.46 36.42 35.16
N ASN A 226 6.90 37.14 34.12
CA ASN A 226 6.80 36.70 32.73
C ASN A 226 8.08 35.98 32.29
N LEU A 227 7.98 34.68 32.05
CA LEU A 227 9.10 33.83 31.62
C LEU A 227 9.12 33.68 30.10
N LEU A 228 10.25 34.01 29.47
CA LEU A 228 10.41 33.98 28.01
C LEU A 228 10.63 32.58 27.48
N ILE A 229 9.82 32.15 26.50
CA ILE A 229 10.02 30.88 25.81
C ILE A 229 11.10 31.07 24.72
N PRO A 230 12.16 30.26 24.65
CA PRO A 230 13.18 30.34 23.60
C PRO A 230 12.61 30.28 22.18
N LYS A 231 13.14 31.10 21.26
CA LYS A 231 12.67 31.17 19.85
C LYS A 231 12.66 29.81 19.14
N GLN A 232 13.55 28.90 19.52
CA GLN A 232 13.62 27.55 18.96
C GLN A 232 12.40 26.69 19.35
N LEU A 233 11.87 26.90 20.57
CA LEU A 233 10.66 26.26 21.10
C LEU A 233 9.38 26.99 20.69
N GLN A 234 9.50 28.26 20.28
CA GLN A 234 8.40 29.03 19.69
C GLN A 234 8.02 28.57 18.27
N LYS A 235 8.81 27.69 17.62
CA LYS A 235 8.43 27.08 16.35
C LYS A 235 7.15 26.30 16.57
N LYS A 236 6.02 26.94 16.20
CA LYS A 236 4.66 26.39 16.24
C LYS A 236 4.71 24.89 15.99
N ALA A 237 4.38 24.12 17.03
CA ALA A 237 3.86 22.77 16.88
C ALA A 237 2.47 22.82 16.22
N LYS A 238 2.40 23.39 15.02
CA LYS A 238 1.42 23.03 14.02
C LYS A 238 2.05 21.93 13.19
N ARG A 239 1.87 20.68 13.64
CA ARG A 239 1.52 19.63 12.67
C ARG A 239 0.02 19.72 12.37
N GLN A 240 -0.47 20.93 12.12
CA GLN A 240 -1.60 21.09 11.22
C GLN A 240 -1.02 21.00 9.83
N LEU A 241 -1.72 20.31 8.94
CA LEU A 241 -1.51 20.31 7.49
C LEU A 241 -1.67 21.77 6.98
N ASN A 242 -0.71 22.64 7.31
CA ASN A 242 -0.76 24.06 6.96
C ASN A 242 -0.20 24.18 5.55
N ILE A 243 -0.94 23.58 4.60
CA ILE A 243 -0.72 23.78 3.19
C ILE A 243 -1.05 25.25 2.96
N HIS A 244 -0.01 26.09 2.83
CA HIS A 244 -0.17 27.48 2.45
C HIS A 244 -1.03 27.54 1.18
N TRP A 245 -1.94 28.51 1.05
CA TRP A 245 -2.80 28.65 -0.13
C TRP A 245 -1.98 28.76 -1.44
N ARG A 246 -0.82 29.41 -1.39
CA ARG A 246 0.19 29.43 -2.48
C ARG A 246 0.77 28.05 -2.79
N SER A 247 0.89 27.18 -1.78
CA SER A 247 1.38 25.81 -1.95
C SER A 247 0.29 24.88 -2.49
N LEU A 248 -0.98 25.07 -2.12
CA LEU A 248 -2.12 24.37 -2.73
C LEU A 248 -2.22 24.72 -4.22
N SER A 249 -2.09 26.01 -4.56
CA SER A 249 -2.11 26.47 -5.94
C SER A 249 -0.97 25.86 -6.77
N THR A 250 0.27 25.83 -6.26
CA THR A 250 1.37 25.17 -6.97
C THR A 250 1.15 23.68 -7.15
N THR A 251 0.66 22.99 -6.11
CA THR A 251 0.39 21.54 -6.15
C THR A 251 -0.70 21.20 -7.15
N PHE A 252 -1.75 22.02 -7.23
CA PHE A 252 -2.82 21.85 -8.21
C PHE A 252 -2.30 22.10 -9.65
N LEU A 253 -1.59 23.21 -9.88
CA LEU A 253 -1.02 23.55 -11.19
C LEU A 253 -0.03 22.48 -11.69
N THR A 254 0.87 21.99 -10.83
CA THR A 254 1.80 20.92 -11.21
C THR A 254 1.06 19.62 -11.52
N SER A 255 0.03 19.28 -10.75
CA SER A 255 -0.75 18.06 -10.98
C SER A 255 -1.54 18.11 -12.28
N VAL A 256 -2.18 19.25 -12.59
CA VAL A 256 -2.88 19.45 -13.87
C VAL A 256 -1.90 19.40 -15.04
N GLY A 257 -0.76 20.10 -14.93
CA GLY A 257 0.28 20.09 -15.97
C GLY A 257 0.82 18.70 -16.27
N PHE A 258 1.12 17.90 -15.23
CA PHE A 258 1.55 16.51 -15.42
C PHE A 258 0.43 15.62 -15.96
N THR A 259 -0.81 15.81 -15.53
CA THR A 259 -1.93 15.05 -16.08
C THR A 259 -2.05 15.26 -17.58
N ILE A 260 -1.95 16.51 -18.06
CA ILE A 260 -1.95 16.84 -19.50
C ILE A 260 -0.77 16.15 -20.21
N LEU A 261 0.45 16.27 -19.67
CA LEU A 261 1.64 15.64 -20.24
C LEU A 261 1.50 14.11 -20.36
N ILE A 262 1.03 13.46 -19.29
CA ILE A 262 0.85 12.01 -19.23
C ILE A 262 -0.25 11.55 -20.18
N MET A 263 -1.33 12.33 -20.34
CA MET A 263 -2.36 12.06 -21.33
C MET A 263 -1.83 12.15 -22.76
N VAL A 264 -1.00 13.15 -23.08
CA VAL A 264 -0.36 13.25 -24.40
C VAL A 264 0.53 12.03 -24.69
N LEU A 265 1.35 11.63 -23.72
CA LEU A 265 2.19 10.43 -23.83
C LEU A 265 1.37 9.14 -23.96
N ARG A 266 0.23 9.06 -23.27
CA ARG A 266 -0.69 7.91 -23.41
C ARG A 266 -1.32 7.87 -24.80
N LEU A 267 -1.80 9.00 -25.31
CA LEU A 267 -2.39 9.13 -26.64
C LEU A 267 -1.37 8.98 -27.79
N SER A 268 -0.06 8.95 -27.50
CA SER A 268 0.95 8.56 -28.49
C SER A 268 1.28 7.06 -28.48
N GLY A 269 0.80 6.31 -27.47
CA GLY A 269 1.10 4.89 -27.28
C GLY A 269 2.36 4.62 -26.44
N PHE A 270 3.00 5.64 -25.87
CA PHE A 270 4.27 5.51 -25.15
C PHE A 270 4.22 4.51 -23.99
N PHE A 271 3.12 4.50 -23.23
CA PHE A 271 2.96 3.63 -22.06
C PHE A 271 2.48 2.20 -22.40
N GLN A 272 2.12 1.93 -23.66
CA GLN A 272 1.46 0.68 -24.03
C GLN A 272 2.28 -0.57 -23.67
N PRO A 273 3.58 -0.69 -23.98
CA PRO A 273 4.33 -1.91 -23.64
C PRO A 273 4.33 -2.20 -22.13
N SER A 274 4.50 -1.17 -21.30
CA SER A 274 4.50 -1.30 -19.84
C SER A 274 3.11 -1.64 -19.29
N GLU A 275 2.05 -1.03 -19.83
CA GLU A 275 0.67 -1.37 -19.45
C GLU A 275 0.32 -2.82 -19.79
N LEU A 276 0.73 -3.30 -20.98
CA LEU A 276 0.49 -4.68 -21.38
C LEU A 276 1.28 -5.67 -20.52
N PHE A 277 2.49 -5.32 -20.09
CA PHE A 277 3.22 -6.11 -19.11
C PHE A 277 2.44 -6.27 -17.79
N PHE A 278 1.87 -5.18 -17.26
CA PHE A 278 1.08 -5.23 -16.03
C PHE A 278 -0.26 -5.93 -16.23
N PHE A 279 -0.90 -5.76 -17.39
CA PHE A 279 -2.08 -6.51 -17.78
C PHE A 279 -1.80 -8.02 -17.74
N ASP A 280 -0.69 -8.47 -18.34
CA ASP A 280 -0.33 -9.88 -18.35
C ASP A 280 -0.01 -10.39 -16.94
N LEU A 281 0.66 -9.58 -16.12
CA LEU A 281 0.92 -9.92 -14.73
C LEU A 281 -0.39 -10.11 -13.95
N MET A 282 -1.37 -9.22 -14.14
CA MET A 282 -2.69 -9.33 -13.50
C MET A 282 -3.46 -10.54 -14.03
N MET A 283 -3.39 -10.83 -15.34
CA MET A 283 -3.99 -12.01 -15.97
C MET A 283 -3.43 -13.31 -15.37
N ARG A 284 -2.10 -13.42 -15.23
CA ARG A 284 -1.42 -14.57 -14.61
C ARG A 284 -1.72 -14.74 -13.13
N SER A 285 -2.03 -13.64 -12.43
CA SER A 285 -2.27 -13.62 -10.99
C SER A 285 -3.74 -13.90 -10.62
N GLN A 286 -4.59 -14.17 -11.60
CA GLN A 286 -5.99 -14.51 -11.37
C GLN A 286 -6.15 -15.78 -10.53
N PRO A 287 -7.23 -15.88 -9.73
CA PRO A 287 -7.64 -17.14 -9.12
C PRO A 287 -7.92 -18.21 -10.18
N VAL A 288 -7.68 -19.47 -9.82
CA VAL A 288 -8.05 -20.61 -10.67
C VAL A 288 -9.56 -20.71 -10.76
N GLU A 289 -10.08 -20.83 -11.97
CA GLU A 289 -11.49 -21.08 -12.27
C GLU A 289 -11.73 -22.59 -12.55
N GLU A 290 -12.98 -23.02 -12.39
CA GLU A 290 -13.42 -24.36 -12.79
C GLU A 290 -13.45 -24.52 -14.32
N GLN A 291 -13.38 -25.76 -14.78
CA GLN A 291 -13.53 -26.09 -16.20
C GLN A 291 -14.93 -25.71 -16.70
N ASP A 292 -15.03 -25.31 -17.97
CA ASP A 292 -16.30 -25.03 -18.60
C ASP A 292 -17.07 -26.32 -18.88
N ASP A 293 -18.20 -26.47 -18.20
CA ASP A 293 -19.07 -27.65 -18.32
C ASP A 293 -19.88 -27.67 -19.61
N LYS A 294 -19.95 -26.56 -20.35
CA LYS A 294 -20.69 -26.38 -21.61
C LYS A 294 -19.88 -26.80 -22.83
N LEU A 295 -18.58 -27.02 -22.65
CA LEU A 295 -17.63 -27.36 -23.70
C LEU A 295 -17.15 -28.82 -23.55
N LEU A 296 -17.00 -29.50 -24.68
CA LEU A 296 -16.26 -30.75 -24.84
C LEU A 296 -15.22 -30.54 -25.94
N ILE A 297 -13.95 -30.79 -25.65
CA ILE A 297 -12.89 -30.73 -26.66
C ILE A 297 -12.57 -32.16 -27.11
N VAL A 298 -12.61 -32.40 -28.41
CA VAL A 298 -12.18 -33.65 -29.04
C VAL A 298 -10.94 -33.36 -29.87
N LYS A 299 -9.79 -33.85 -29.42
CA LYS A 299 -8.49 -33.52 -30.01
C LYS A 299 -7.86 -34.71 -30.73
N MET A 300 -7.18 -34.46 -31.85
CA MET A 300 -6.27 -35.44 -32.47
C MET A 300 -4.86 -35.33 -31.88
N THR A 301 -4.37 -36.38 -31.22
CA THR A 301 -2.97 -36.42 -30.77
C THR A 301 -2.00 -36.79 -31.90
N SER A 302 -0.69 -36.64 -31.67
CA SER A 302 0.35 -37.10 -32.59
C SER A 302 0.28 -38.62 -32.82
N GLU A 303 -0.09 -39.36 -31.78
CA GLU A 303 -0.25 -40.82 -31.80
C GLU A 303 -1.49 -41.20 -32.60
N ASP A 304 -2.61 -40.50 -32.40
CA ASP A 304 -3.84 -40.72 -33.17
C ASP A 304 -3.59 -40.46 -34.66
N ARG A 305 -2.88 -39.38 -35.01
CA ARG A 305 -2.52 -39.08 -36.41
C ARG A 305 -1.75 -40.25 -37.03
N LYS A 306 -0.70 -40.73 -36.36
CA LYS A 306 0.11 -41.86 -36.86
C LYS A 306 -0.71 -43.14 -36.99
N TYR A 307 -1.65 -43.37 -36.07
CA TYR A 307 -2.53 -44.53 -36.09
C TYR A 307 -3.49 -44.48 -37.28
N TYR A 308 -4.26 -43.40 -37.43
CA TYR A 308 -5.24 -43.27 -38.51
C TYR A 308 -4.60 -43.13 -39.89
N ALA A 309 -3.44 -42.49 -40.01
CA ALA A 309 -2.69 -42.42 -41.27
C ALA A 309 -2.23 -43.79 -41.78
N ARG A 310 -2.05 -44.80 -40.92
CA ARG A 310 -1.75 -46.18 -41.33
C ARG A 310 -2.97 -46.92 -41.85
N LEU A 311 -4.16 -46.59 -41.34
CA LEU A 311 -5.42 -47.21 -41.77
C LEU A 311 -5.89 -46.62 -43.10
N GLU A 312 -5.81 -45.30 -43.23
CA GLU A 312 -6.16 -44.58 -44.44
C GLU A 312 -5.36 -43.27 -44.50
N SER A 313 -4.44 -43.18 -45.45
CA SER A 313 -3.61 -41.98 -45.62
C SER A 313 -4.46 -40.79 -46.05
N PRO A 314 -4.44 -39.66 -45.33
CA PRO A 314 -5.12 -38.46 -45.79
C PRO A 314 -4.45 -37.97 -47.07
N LYS A 315 -5.24 -37.69 -48.12
CA LYS A 315 -4.73 -37.14 -49.40
C LYS A 315 -3.95 -35.82 -49.19
N ASN A 316 -4.26 -35.08 -48.12
CA ASN A 316 -3.64 -33.81 -47.75
C ASN A 316 -2.67 -33.91 -46.55
N GLY A 317 -2.27 -35.13 -46.16
CA GLY A 317 -1.18 -35.44 -45.22
C GLY A 317 -1.33 -35.00 -43.74
N ARG A 318 -2.21 -34.04 -43.43
CA ARG A 318 -2.19 -33.29 -42.16
C ARG A 318 -3.46 -33.41 -41.32
N SER A 319 -4.60 -33.68 -41.93
CA SER A 319 -5.91 -33.80 -41.26
C SER A 319 -6.36 -35.26 -41.13
N LEU A 320 -7.45 -35.49 -40.38
CA LEU A 320 -8.08 -36.79 -40.31
C LEU A 320 -8.71 -37.14 -41.66
N ALA A 321 -8.57 -38.40 -42.12
CA ALA A 321 -9.21 -38.84 -43.36
C ALA A 321 -10.74 -38.68 -43.30
N ASP A 322 -11.35 -38.43 -44.45
CA ASP A 322 -12.78 -38.12 -44.56
C ASP A 322 -13.68 -39.20 -43.95
N LYS A 323 -13.31 -40.48 -44.14
CA LYS A 323 -13.98 -41.62 -43.52
C LYS A 323 -14.05 -41.50 -41.99
N PHE A 324 -12.92 -41.30 -41.33
CA PHE A 324 -12.88 -41.22 -39.86
C PHE A 324 -13.52 -39.93 -39.33
N THR A 325 -13.53 -38.87 -40.15
CA THR A 325 -14.22 -37.63 -39.83
C THR A 325 -15.74 -37.83 -39.83
N TYR A 326 -16.24 -38.54 -40.84
CA TYR A 326 -17.63 -38.96 -40.91
C TYR A 326 -18.01 -39.83 -39.71
N GLU A 327 -17.22 -40.88 -39.42
CA GLU A 327 -17.48 -41.75 -38.28
C GLU A 327 -17.49 -40.99 -36.94
N LEU A 328 -16.61 -40.00 -36.80
CA LEU A 328 -16.54 -39.16 -35.61
C LEU A 328 -17.82 -38.32 -35.47
N LEU A 329 -18.21 -37.62 -36.54
CA LEU A 329 -19.39 -36.76 -36.53
C LEU A 329 -20.69 -37.55 -36.38
N ASP A 330 -20.83 -38.69 -37.06
CA ASP A 330 -21.99 -39.57 -36.94
C ASP A 330 -22.20 -40.03 -35.48
N ARG A 331 -21.13 -40.35 -34.76
CA ARG A 331 -21.21 -40.71 -33.34
C ARG A 331 -21.58 -39.54 -32.45
N LEU A 332 -21.00 -38.37 -32.68
CA LEU A 332 -21.24 -37.19 -31.86
C LEU A 332 -22.67 -36.67 -32.05
N LEU A 333 -23.16 -36.60 -33.29
CA LEU A 333 -24.49 -36.07 -33.62
C LEU A 333 -25.63 -36.91 -33.03
N LYS A 334 -25.45 -38.22 -32.84
CA LYS A 334 -26.42 -39.13 -32.21
C LYS A 334 -26.79 -38.74 -30.78
N TYR A 335 -25.89 -38.07 -30.05
CA TYR A 335 -26.13 -37.63 -28.67
C TYR A 335 -26.71 -36.22 -28.56
N ASN A 336 -27.15 -35.64 -29.68
CA ASN A 336 -27.76 -34.31 -29.75
C ASN A 336 -26.94 -33.19 -29.07
N PRO A 337 -25.70 -32.94 -29.54
CA PRO A 337 -24.96 -31.75 -29.13
C PRO A 337 -25.70 -30.50 -29.59
N ARG A 338 -25.40 -29.38 -28.94
CA ARG A 338 -26.03 -28.11 -29.30
C ARG A 338 -25.43 -27.51 -30.55
N THR A 339 -24.12 -27.60 -30.66
CA THR A 339 -23.35 -27.18 -31.83
C THR A 339 -22.02 -27.93 -31.83
N ILE A 340 -21.48 -28.21 -33.01
CA ILE A 340 -20.17 -28.82 -33.21
C ILE A 340 -19.33 -27.85 -34.02
N GLY A 341 -18.23 -27.37 -33.44
CA GLY A 341 -17.21 -26.58 -34.13
C GLY A 341 -16.10 -27.48 -34.65
N ILE A 342 -15.77 -27.36 -35.92
CA ILE A 342 -14.73 -28.13 -36.60
C ILE A 342 -13.57 -27.18 -36.89
N HIS A 343 -12.56 -27.22 -36.01
CA HIS A 343 -11.29 -26.51 -36.11
C HIS A 343 -10.24 -27.44 -36.78
N ASP A 344 -10.50 -27.78 -38.04
CA ASP A 344 -9.60 -28.60 -38.86
C ASP A 344 -9.43 -27.92 -40.21
N TYR A 345 -8.22 -27.41 -40.45
CA TYR A 345 -7.85 -26.73 -41.67
C TYR A 345 -7.47 -27.74 -42.74
N ARG A 346 -8.44 -28.19 -43.53
CA ARG A 346 -8.17 -29.05 -44.69
C ARG A 346 -8.04 -28.19 -45.94
N ARG A 347 -7.02 -28.46 -46.76
CA ARG A 347 -7.07 -28.05 -48.17
C ARG A 347 -8.00 -29.01 -48.90
N TYR A 348 -9.26 -28.65 -49.07
CA TYR A 348 -10.23 -29.50 -49.75
C TYR A 348 -9.96 -29.52 -51.27
N ALA A 349 -8.99 -30.31 -51.72
CA ALA A 349 -9.00 -30.75 -53.12
C ALA A 349 -10.31 -31.52 -53.33
N LYS A 350 -11.17 -31.08 -54.27
CA LYS A 350 -12.47 -31.68 -54.67
C LYS A 350 -12.63 -33.10 -54.12
N SER A 351 -13.39 -33.22 -53.02
CA SER A 351 -13.55 -34.47 -52.28
C SER A 351 -14.23 -35.53 -53.16
N GLU A 352 -13.78 -36.79 -53.10
CA GLU A 352 -14.60 -37.91 -53.58
C GLU A 352 -14.99 -38.80 -52.39
N GLY A 353 -16.30 -38.96 -52.19
CA GLY A 353 -16.90 -40.19 -51.66
C GLY A 353 -17.38 -40.20 -50.21
N GLY A 354 -16.58 -39.75 -49.24
CA GLY A 354 -16.89 -39.86 -47.80
C GLY A 354 -17.40 -38.56 -47.17
N LEU A 355 -16.59 -37.51 -47.27
CA LEU A 355 -16.95 -36.17 -46.80
C LEU A 355 -18.00 -35.52 -47.71
N GLU A 356 -17.98 -35.78 -49.01
CA GLU A 356 -19.06 -35.35 -49.92
C GLU A 356 -20.41 -35.97 -49.53
N LYS A 357 -20.43 -37.24 -49.10
CA LYS A 357 -21.65 -37.85 -48.53
C LYS A 357 -22.04 -37.25 -47.20
N LEU A 358 -21.06 -36.95 -46.32
CA LEU A 358 -21.31 -36.24 -45.07
C LEU A 358 -21.91 -34.87 -45.38
N ILE A 359 -21.20 -34.00 -46.09
CA ILE A 359 -21.63 -32.69 -46.55
C ILE A 359 -22.99 -32.80 -47.24
N ASN A 360 -23.23 -33.71 -48.18
CA ASN A 360 -24.56 -33.87 -48.80
C ASN A 360 -25.65 -34.36 -47.82
N SER A 361 -25.30 -35.14 -46.78
CA SER A 361 -26.24 -35.62 -45.74
C SER A 361 -26.43 -34.65 -44.57
N THR A 362 -25.45 -33.78 -44.30
CA THR A 362 -25.37 -32.84 -43.17
C THR A 362 -25.29 -31.38 -43.62
N GLN A 363 -25.42 -31.09 -44.92
CA GLN A 363 -25.53 -29.75 -45.53
C GLN A 363 -26.67 -28.95 -44.92
N THR A 364 -27.59 -29.63 -44.24
CA THR A 364 -28.74 -29.06 -43.54
C THR A 364 -28.64 -29.15 -42.02
N ASP A 365 -27.66 -29.85 -41.46
CA ASP A 365 -27.51 -29.91 -40.01
C ASP A 365 -26.90 -28.61 -39.50
N LYS A 366 -27.79 -27.70 -39.12
CA LYS A 366 -27.46 -26.35 -38.65
C LYS A 366 -26.56 -26.34 -37.41
N ARG A 367 -26.33 -27.49 -36.75
CA ARG A 367 -25.43 -27.61 -35.59
C ARG A 367 -23.95 -27.59 -35.97
N LEU A 368 -23.58 -27.84 -37.22
CA LEU A 368 -22.17 -27.83 -37.64
C LEU A 368 -21.68 -26.40 -37.91
N VAL A 369 -20.43 -26.13 -37.54
CA VAL A 369 -19.68 -24.90 -37.86
C VAL A 369 -18.26 -25.26 -38.27
N PHE A 370 -17.80 -24.72 -39.40
CA PHE A 370 -16.49 -24.95 -39.96
C PHE A 370 -15.64 -23.67 -39.84
N ILE A 371 -14.37 -23.84 -39.49
CA ILE A 371 -13.40 -22.74 -39.44
C ILE A 371 -12.89 -22.42 -40.84
N CYS A 372 -12.53 -21.16 -41.08
CA CYS A 372 -11.80 -20.76 -42.28
C CYS A 372 -11.01 -19.48 -42.01
N ASP A 373 -9.93 -19.23 -42.76
CA ASP A 373 -9.02 -18.10 -42.54
C ASP A 373 -8.80 -17.28 -43.81
N PHE A 374 -8.79 -15.95 -43.66
CA PHE A 374 -8.27 -15.06 -44.68
C PHE A 374 -6.74 -15.17 -44.81
N PRO A 375 -6.19 -14.97 -46.02
CA PRO A 375 -4.75 -14.93 -46.23
C PRO A 375 -4.16 -13.72 -45.50
N GLU A 376 -3.09 -13.92 -44.74
CA GLU A 376 -2.38 -12.80 -44.12
C GLU A 376 -1.49 -12.10 -45.16
N VAL A 377 -1.53 -10.76 -45.21
CA VAL A 377 -0.79 -9.97 -46.22
C VAL A 377 0.74 -10.04 -46.02
N TYR A 378 1.20 -10.43 -44.83
CA TYR A 378 2.61 -10.37 -44.41
C TYR A 378 3.27 -11.73 -44.14
N GLU A 379 2.50 -12.81 -44.13
CA GLU A 379 3.01 -14.17 -44.10
C GLU A 379 2.62 -14.83 -45.43
N GLU A 380 3.52 -15.58 -46.07
CA GLU A 380 3.23 -16.35 -47.30
C GLU A 380 2.28 -17.54 -47.01
N ASN A 381 1.21 -17.30 -46.25
CA ASN A 381 0.16 -18.25 -45.95
C ASN A 381 -0.99 -18.00 -46.93
N GLU A 382 -1.10 -18.85 -47.95
CA GLU A 382 -2.33 -19.00 -48.72
C GLU A 382 -3.46 -19.32 -47.72
N GLY A 383 -4.48 -18.46 -47.62
CA GLY A 383 -5.62 -18.63 -46.71
C GLY A 383 -6.24 -20.03 -46.76
N LEU A 384 -6.95 -20.41 -45.70
CA LEU A 384 -7.44 -21.78 -45.52
C LEU A 384 -8.95 -21.82 -45.72
N ASP A 385 -9.36 -22.43 -46.84
CA ASP A 385 -10.76 -22.51 -47.25
C ASP A 385 -11.56 -23.56 -46.46
N PRO A 386 -12.87 -23.31 -46.24
CA PRO A 386 -13.78 -24.30 -45.68
C PRO A 386 -14.03 -25.44 -46.67
N PRO A 387 -14.72 -26.54 -46.28
CA PRO A 387 -15.11 -27.56 -47.25
C PRO A 387 -15.97 -26.96 -48.38
N PRO A 388 -15.76 -27.39 -49.64
CA PRO A 388 -16.60 -26.97 -50.75
C PRO A 388 -18.05 -27.38 -50.45
N ASP A 389 -19.00 -26.54 -50.88
CA ASP A 389 -20.45 -26.78 -50.77
C ASP A 389 -21.03 -26.73 -49.34
N VAL A 390 -20.33 -26.13 -48.37
CA VAL A 390 -20.90 -25.78 -47.05
C VAL A 390 -21.61 -24.42 -47.12
N PRO A 391 -22.83 -24.29 -46.56
CA PRO A 391 -23.50 -22.99 -46.46
C PRO A 391 -22.65 -22.00 -45.66
N ILE A 392 -22.48 -20.78 -46.16
CA ILE A 392 -21.64 -19.77 -45.49
C ILE A 392 -22.11 -19.44 -44.07
N GLU A 393 -23.40 -19.62 -43.76
CA GLU A 393 -23.94 -19.45 -42.40
C GLU A 393 -23.40 -20.50 -41.39
N GLN A 394 -22.67 -21.50 -41.89
CA GLN A 394 -21.96 -22.51 -41.10
C GLN A 394 -20.45 -22.33 -41.17
N VAL A 395 -19.95 -21.25 -41.76
CA VAL A 395 -18.52 -20.95 -41.87
C VAL A 395 -18.21 -19.73 -41.00
N GLY A 396 -17.22 -19.86 -40.12
CA GLY A 396 -16.78 -18.77 -39.25
C GLY A 396 -15.27 -18.52 -39.35
N LEU A 397 -14.88 -17.25 -39.22
CA LEU A 397 -13.49 -16.81 -39.38
C LEU A 397 -12.61 -17.23 -38.20
N GLY A 398 -11.49 -17.92 -38.46
CA GLY A 398 -10.52 -18.39 -37.48
C GLY A 398 -9.30 -17.49 -37.29
N ASN A 399 -9.17 -16.40 -38.06
CA ASN A 399 -8.06 -15.46 -37.90
C ASN A 399 -8.03 -14.91 -36.46
N VAL A 400 -6.82 -14.77 -35.93
CA VAL A 400 -6.56 -14.16 -34.62
C VAL A 400 -5.67 -12.95 -34.77
N LEU A 401 -5.81 -11.98 -33.87
CA LEU A 401 -4.96 -10.79 -33.84
C LEU A 401 -3.95 -10.89 -32.71
N SER A 402 -2.67 -10.90 -33.09
CA SER A 402 -1.58 -10.77 -32.14
C SER A 402 -1.13 -9.31 -32.03
N ASP A 403 -0.73 -8.90 -30.82
CA ASP A 403 -0.09 -7.61 -30.60
C ASP A 403 1.34 -7.59 -31.18
N SER A 404 2.03 -6.45 -31.10
CA SER A 404 3.40 -6.30 -31.61
C SER A 404 4.40 -7.27 -30.95
N ASP A 405 4.12 -7.71 -29.73
CA ASP A 405 4.88 -8.72 -29.00
C ASP A 405 4.40 -10.15 -29.25
N LYS A 406 3.57 -10.35 -30.29
CA LYS A 406 2.99 -11.63 -30.73
C LYS A 406 2.06 -12.30 -29.71
N VAL A 407 1.61 -11.57 -28.68
CA VAL A 407 0.68 -12.08 -27.67
C VAL A 407 -0.77 -11.78 -28.05
N ILE A 408 -1.65 -12.78 -27.92
CA ILE A 408 -3.09 -12.62 -28.14
C ILE A 408 -3.75 -12.12 -26.85
N ARG A 409 -4.29 -10.90 -26.88
CA ARG A 409 -5.05 -10.29 -25.76
C ARG A 409 -6.46 -9.86 -26.15
N ARG A 410 -6.81 -10.04 -27.43
CA ARG A 410 -8.02 -9.55 -28.08
C ARG A 410 -8.62 -10.68 -28.89
N GLN A 411 -9.94 -10.66 -29.04
CA GLN A 411 -10.66 -11.58 -29.92
C GLN A 411 -11.51 -10.79 -30.92
N ILE A 412 -11.64 -11.34 -32.12
CA ILE A 412 -12.49 -10.80 -33.17
C ILE A 412 -13.91 -11.33 -32.95
N ILE A 413 -14.89 -10.44 -33.09
CA ILE A 413 -16.32 -10.78 -33.17
C ILE A 413 -16.73 -10.86 -34.63
N ARG A 414 -16.32 -9.87 -35.41
CA ARG A 414 -16.68 -9.71 -36.80
C ARG A 414 -15.61 -8.98 -37.58
N TRP A 415 -15.37 -9.37 -38.83
CA TRP A 415 -14.37 -8.79 -39.71
C TRP A 415 -15.02 -8.37 -41.04
N PRO A 416 -14.75 -7.16 -41.57
CA PRO A 416 -15.24 -6.71 -42.87
C PRO A 416 -14.74 -7.60 -44.00
N THR A 417 -15.64 -8.09 -44.85
CA THR A 417 -15.26 -8.98 -45.97
C THR A 417 -14.26 -8.24 -46.89
N PRO A 418 -13.02 -8.73 -47.04
CA PRO A 418 -12.00 -8.00 -47.78
C PRO A 418 -12.32 -7.93 -49.28
N SER A 419 -12.14 -6.73 -49.86
CA SER A 419 -12.27 -6.48 -51.30
C SER A 419 -11.36 -7.41 -52.12
N ASP A 420 -11.80 -7.79 -53.33
CA ASP A 420 -11.04 -8.70 -54.19
C ASP A 420 -9.71 -8.09 -54.65
N THR A 421 -8.62 -8.57 -54.08
CA THR A 421 -7.22 -8.34 -54.50
C THR A 421 -6.64 -9.62 -55.10
N PRO A 422 -5.54 -9.59 -55.87
CA PRO A 422 -4.88 -10.80 -56.36
C PRO A 422 -4.56 -11.83 -55.26
N SER A 423 -4.26 -11.36 -54.03
CA SER A 423 -4.00 -12.19 -52.85
C SER A 423 -5.26 -12.73 -52.14
N THR A 424 -6.42 -12.11 -52.33
CA THR A 424 -7.69 -12.53 -51.69
C THR A 424 -8.72 -13.09 -52.68
N LYS A 425 -8.37 -13.16 -53.97
CA LYS A 425 -9.23 -13.69 -55.05
C LYS A 425 -9.51 -15.19 -54.93
N SER A 426 -8.70 -15.93 -54.16
CA SER A 426 -8.72 -17.40 -54.11
C SER A 426 -9.52 -17.98 -52.94
N THR A 427 -10.02 -17.19 -52.00
CA THR A 427 -10.62 -17.78 -50.78
C THR A 427 -12.14 -18.02 -50.92
N GLU A 428 -12.54 -19.29 -50.91
CA GLU A 428 -13.93 -19.77 -50.73
C GLU A 428 -14.52 -19.35 -49.37
N CYS A 429 -13.68 -18.90 -48.44
CA CYS A 429 -14.10 -18.21 -47.21
C CYS A 429 -15.07 -17.03 -47.41
N LYS A 430 -15.08 -16.37 -48.58
CA LYS A 430 -15.87 -15.15 -48.79
C LYS A 430 -17.29 -15.45 -49.21
N ASN A 431 -18.27 -14.87 -48.51
CA ASN A 431 -19.56 -14.59 -49.11
C ASN A 431 -19.56 -13.19 -49.73
N ARG A 432 -19.49 -13.12 -51.06
CA ARG A 432 -19.49 -11.85 -51.82
C ARG A 432 -20.75 -10.99 -51.59
N LYS A 433 -21.80 -11.55 -50.98
CA LYS A 433 -23.04 -10.84 -50.65
C LYS A 433 -23.08 -10.27 -49.23
N GLN A 434 -22.15 -10.66 -48.34
CA GLN A 434 -22.10 -10.20 -46.97
C GLN A 434 -20.96 -9.20 -46.76
N GLU A 435 -21.29 -8.04 -46.20
CA GLU A 435 -20.33 -6.97 -45.88
C GLU A 435 -19.36 -7.36 -44.77
N TYR A 436 -19.74 -8.31 -43.92
CA TYR A 436 -18.95 -8.78 -42.80
C TYR A 436 -19.04 -10.30 -42.61
N MET A 437 -17.99 -10.88 -42.03
CA MET A 437 -17.95 -12.26 -41.56
C MET A 437 -17.85 -12.34 -40.05
N ASP A 438 -18.64 -13.23 -39.45
CA ASP A 438 -18.57 -13.55 -38.02
C ASP A 438 -17.38 -14.48 -37.74
N SER A 439 -16.73 -14.28 -36.59
CA SER A 439 -15.67 -15.20 -36.15
C SER A 439 -16.22 -16.58 -35.81
N PHE A 440 -15.38 -17.61 -35.93
CA PHE A 440 -15.70 -18.99 -35.60
C PHE A 440 -16.25 -19.12 -34.17
N SER A 441 -15.57 -18.50 -33.21
CA SER A 441 -16.02 -18.44 -31.82
C SER A 441 -17.36 -17.72 -31.65
N PHE A 442 -17.59 -16.61 -32.34
CA PHE A 442 -18.86 -15.87 -32.26
C PHE A 442 -20.02 -16.66 -32.85
N LEU A 443 -19.86 -17.25 -34.04
CA LEU A 443 -20.89 -18.05 -34.69
C LEU A 443 -21.29 -19.27 -33.85
N ILE A 444 -20.32 -19.96 -33.25
CA ILE A 444 -20.59 -21.08 -32.33
C ILE A 444 -21.35 -20.61 -31.09
N ALA A 445 -20.94 -19.48 -30.50
CA ALA A 445 -21.62 -18.92 -29.35
C ALA A 445 -23.08 -18.57 -29.67
N GLN A 446 -23.34 -17.94 -30.82
CA GLN A 446 -24.69 -17.63 -31.29
C GLN A 446 -25.55 -18.88 -31.44
N LYS A 447 -25.04 -19.92 -32.10
CA LYS A 447 -25.76 -21.20 -32.27
C LYS A 447 -26.06 -21.88 -30.95
N TYR A 448 -25.10 -21.90 -30.03
CA TYR A 448 -25.33 -22.41 -28.68
C TYR A 448 -26.44 -21.62 -28.00
N LEU A 449 -26.37 -20.29 -27.97
CA LEU A 449 -27.29 -19.43 -27.22
C LEU A 449 -28.73 -19.40 -27.77
N SER A 450 -28.95 -19.84 -29.02
CA SER A 450 -30.25 -19.83 -29.68
C SER A 450 -31.36 -20.53 -28.90
N LYS A 451 -31.08 -21.70 -28.32
CA LYS A 451 -32.09 -22.44 -27.53
C LYS A 451 -32.44 -21.77 -26.18
N GLU A 452 -31.66 -20.81 -25.67
CA GLU A 452 -32.08 -19.96 -24.53
C GLU A 452 -32.59 -18.59 -24.96
N GLU A 453 -32.73 -18.32 -26.26
CA GLU A 453 -33.11 -16.99 -26.81
C GLU A 453 -32.17 -15.86 -26.33
N LYS A 454 -30.91 -16.22 -26.07
CA LYS A 454 -29.85 -15.33 -25.58
C LYS A 454 -28.81 -15.04 -26.66
N GLU A 455 -29.17 -15.14 -27.93
CA GLU A 455 -28.30 -14.70 -29.02
C GLU A 455 -27.93 -13.22 -28.86
N TYR A 456 -26.73 -12.86 -29.30
CA TYR A 456 -26.31 -11.48 -29.39
C TYR A 456 -27.04 -10.80 -30.55
N LYS A 457 -27.97 -9.90 -30.22
CA LYS A 457 -28.73 -9.12 -31.18
C LYS A 457 -27.97 -7.84 -31.51
N TYR A 458 -27.94 -7.50 -32.79
CA TYR A 458 -27.42 -6.22 -33.26
C TYR A 458 -28.39 -5.11 -32.84
N ILE A 459 -27.87 -4.07 -32.18
CA ILE A 459 -28.69 -2.95 -31.65
C ILE A 459 -28.36 -1.59 -32.30
N GLY A 460 -27.56 -1.56 -33.37
CA GLY A 460 -27.19 -0.33 -34.07
C GLY A 460 -26.03 0.46 -33.46
N GLY A 461 -25.74 1.63 -34.04
CA GLY A 461 -24.59 2.50 -33.74
C GLY A 461 -23.53 2.47 -34.85
N ASP A 462 -22.74 3.55 -34.98
CA ASP A 462 -21.71 3.68 -36.03
C ASP A 462 -20.68 2.53 -36.01
N ASP A 463 -20.42 1.96 -34.83
CA ASP A 463 -19.50 0.81 -34.63
C ASP A 463 -20.22 -0.55 -34.60
N GLY A 464 -21.56 -0.56 -34.67
CA GLY A 464 -22.40 -1.75 -34.68
C GLY A 464 -22.36 -2.58 -33.40
N LEU A 465 -23.18 -2.25 -32.38
CA LEU A 465 -23.13 -2.94 -31.09
C LEU A 465 -23.95 -4.24 -31.05
N PHE A 466 -23.44 -5.24 -30.33
CA PHE A 466 -24.15 -6.48 -30.00
C PHE A 466 -24.56 -6.55 -28.53
N LYS A 467 -25.80 -6.98 -28.26
CA LYS A 467 -26.35 -7.14 -26.90
C LYS A 467 -27.03 -8.50 -26.72
N SER A 468 -26.78 -9.15 -25.58
CA SER A 468 -27.50 -10.33 -25.10
C SER A 468 -27.80 -10.16 -23.61
N GLY A 469 -29.08 -10.15 -23.22
CA GLY A 469 -29.50 -9.79 -21.86
C GLY A 469 -28.94 -8.42 -21.46
N GLU A 470 -28.22 -8.34 -20.34
CA GLU A 470 -27.51 -7.12 -19.88
C GLU A 470 -26.08 -6.99 -20.42
N THR A 471 -25.60 -7.99 -21.16
CA THR A 471 -24.23 -8.03 -21.69
C THR A 471 -24.17 -7.33 -23.04
N ILE A 472 -23.32 -6.31 -23.13
CA ILE A 472 -23.00 -5.60 -24.37
C ILE A 472 -21.56 -5.95 -24.73
N LEU A 473 -21.33 -6.35 -25.98
CA LEU A 473 -19.99 -6.49 -26.53
C LEU A 473 -19.51 -5.08 -26.89
N GLN A 474 -18.69 -4.45 -26.06
CA GLN A 474 -18.20 -3.10 -26.37
C GLN A 474 -16.99 -3.21 -27.32
N PRO A 475 -17.06 -2.68 -28.56
CA PRO A 475 -15.93 -2.70 -29.47
C PRO A 475 -14.77 -1.86 -28.93
N LEU A 476 -13.56 -2.29 -29.26
CA LEU A 476 -12.37 -1.46 -29.11
C LEU A 476 -12.46 -0.30 -30.09
N ASP A 477 -12.24 0.93 -29.62
CA ASP A 477 -12.29 2.16 -30.45
C ASP A 477 -10.89 2.66 -30.84
N ASN A 478 -10.83 3.67 -31.71
CA ASN A 478 -9.58 4.27 -32.20
C ASN A 478 -9.00 5.37 -31.29
N ILE A 479 -9.55 5.64 -30.10
CA ILE A 479 -9.23 6.85 -29.30
C ILE A 479 -8.36 6.55 -28.08
N SER A 480 -8.03 5.28 -27.83
CA SER A 480 -7.28 4.72 -26.68
C SER A 480 -8.20 4.17 -25.60
N GLN A 481 -8.11 2.86 -25.40
CA GLN A 481 -8.92 2.11 -24.45
C GLN A 481 -8.02 1.17 -23.65
N GLY A 482 -8.15 1.22 -22.31
CA GLY A 482 -7.20 0.54 -21.43
C GLY A 482 -5.76 1.00 -21.73
N GLY A 483 -4.81 0.06 -21.75
CA GLY A 483 -3.40 0.35 -22.06
C GLY A 483 -3.09 0.59 -23.54
N TYR A 484 -4.07 0.48 -24.45
CA TYR A 484 -3.82 0.48 -25.89
C TYR A 484 -3.98 1.86 -26.53
N ASN A 485 -3.16 2.10 -27.56
CA ASN A 485 -3.38 3.12 -28.57
C ASN A 485 -3.71 2.44 -29.90
N PHE A 486 -5.00 2.32 -30.22
CA PHE A 486 -5.41 1.69 -31.45
C PHE A 486 -5.32 2.69 -32.60
N ARG A 487 -4.61 2.30 -33.66
CA ARG A 487 -4.60 3.02 -34.94
C ARG A 487 -5.16 2.09 -36.00
N ASN A 488 -6.31 2.44 -36.56
CA ASN A 488 -6.99 1.73 -37.65
C ASN A 488 -7.40 0.29 -37.28
N LEU A 489 -8.38 0.15 -36.37
CA LEU A 489 -9.04 -1.13 -36.16
C LEU A 489 -9.92 -1.47 -37.36
N ASN A 490 -9.53 -2.52 -38.09
CA ASN A 490 -10.25 -3.00 -39.27
C ASN A 490 -11.24 -4.12 -38.95
N ALA A 491 -11.48 -4.43 -37.68
CA ALA A 491 -12.38 -5.51 -37.25
C ALA A 491 -13.01 -5.17 -35.91
N TYR A 492 -14.24 -5.66 -35.70
CA TYR A 492 -14.89 -5.59 -34.40
C TYR A 492 -14.17 -6.53 -33.44
N GLN A 493 -13.43 -5.94 -32.53
CA GLN A 493 -12.64 -6.66 -31.53
C GLN A 493 -13.13 -6.32 -30.12
N ILE A 494 -12.94 -7.27 -29.20
CA ILE A 494 -13.10 -7.06 -27.76
C ILE A 494 -11.89 -7.65 -27.02
N PHE A 495 -11.68 -7.25 -25.76
CA PHE A 495 -10.64 -7.86 -24.92
C PHE A 495 -10.93 -9.34 -24.64
N LEU A 496 -9.87 -10.14 -24.58
CA LEU A 496 -9.92 -11.54 -24.19
C LEU A 496 -9.49 -11.69 -22.72
N TYR A 497 -10.41 -12.16 -21.90
CA TYR A 497 -10.23 -12.44 -20.49
C TYR A 497 -10.12 -13.95 -20.30
N TYR A 498 -8.90 -14.48 -20.36
CA TYR A 498 -8.63 -15.91 -20.31
C TYR A 498 -9.19 -16.57 -19.05
N ARG A 499 -9.76 -17.76 -19.18
CA ARG A 499 -10.14 -18.64 -18.08
C ARG A 499 -8.95 -19.54 -17.75
N TYR A 500 -8.35 -19.31 -16.60
CA TYR A 500 -7.21 -20.08 -16.13
C TYR A 500 -7.66 -21.21 -15.21
N THR A 501 -7.43 -22.45 -15.62
CA THR A 501 -7.96 -23.67 -14.96
C THR A 501 -6.84 -24.55 -14.43
N GLN A 502 -7.19 -25.59 -13.68
CA GLN A 502 -6.27 -26.67 -13.29
C GLN A 502 -6.52 -27.92 -14.13
N ASP A 503 -5.43 -28.60 -14.49
CA ASP A 503 -5.46 -29.92 -15.10
C ASP A 503 -5.53 -31.05 -14.05
N SER A 504 -5.55 -32.29 -14.52
CA SER A 504 -5.63 -33.49 -13.67
C SER A 504 -4.41 -33.68 -12.75
N GLU A 505 -3.30 -33.01 -13.01
CA GLU A 505 -2.09 -33.03 -12.18
C GLU A 505 -2.01 -31.81 -11.25
N ASN A 506 -3.12 -31.07 -11.08
CA ASN A 506 -3.21 -29.81 -10.36
C ASN A 506 -2.30 -28.69 -10.90
N LYS A 507 -1.79 -28.84 -12.13
CA LYS A 507 -1.01 -27.79 -12.81
C LYS A 507 -1.97 -26.83 -13.48
N ARG A 508 -1.65 -25.54 -13.40
CA ARG A 508 -2.48 -24.50 -13.98
C ARG A 508 -2.24 -24.42 -15.49
N SER A 509 -3.29 -24.48 -16.29
CA SER A 509 -3.19 -24.50 -17.75
C SER A 509 -4.40 -23.83 -18.40
N LEU A 510 -4.14 -23.17 -19.54
CA LEU A 510 -5.20 -22.69 -20.44
C LEU A 510 -5.75 -23.81 -21.33
N SER A 511 -4.99 -24.90 -21.51
CA SER A 511 -5.40 -26.05 -22.34
C SER A 511 -6.36 -26.99 -21.61
N SER A 512 -6.50 -26.85 -20.29
CA SER A 512 -7.45 -27.63 -19.46
C SER A 512 -8.80 -26.92 -19.29
N ILE A 513 -9.16 -25.98 -20.17
CA ILE A 513 -10.38 -25.16 -20.06
C ILE A 513 -11.66 -26.00 -19.95
N ALA A 514 -11.71 -27.17 -20.57
CA ALA A 514 -12.88 -28.04 -20.62
C ALA A 514 -12.45 -29.50 -20.67
N LYS A 515 -13.41 -30.40 -20.43
CA LYS A 515 -13.19 -31.84 -20.60
C LYS A 515 -12.67 -32.13 -22.00
N THR A 516 -11.55 -32.83 -22.08
CA THR A 516 -10.87 -33.14 -23.33
C THR A 516 -10.82 -34.65 -23.54
N LEU A 517 -11.23 -35.11 -24.72
CA LEU A 517 -11.12 -36.50 -25.18
C LEU A 517 -10.26 -36.55 -26.42
N THR A 518 -9.60 -37.69 -26.67
CA THR A 518 -8.93 -37.90 -27.95
C THR A 518 -9.89 -38.43 -29.01
N ILE A 519 -9.62 -38.18 -30.29
CA ILE A 519 -10.41 -38.76 -31.40
C ILE A 519 -10.51 -40.28 -31.28
N ARG A 520 -9.41 -40.92 -30.87
CA ARG A 520 -9.37 -42.37 -30.67
C ARG A 520 -10.26 -42.83 -29.52
N GLU A 521 -10.33 -42.08 -28.42
CA GLU A 521 -11.27 -42.39 -27.33
C GLU A 521 -12.72 -42.34 -27.81
N VAL A 522 -13.08 -41.35 -28.64
CA VAL A 522 -14.43 -41.24 -29.21
C VAL A 522 -14.74 -42.37 -30.20
N LEU A 523 -13.79 -42.70 -31.08
CA LEU A 523 -13.96 -43.69 -32.15
C LEU A 523 -13.80 -45.15 -31.70
N GLU A 524 -13.02 -45.44 -30.66
CA GLU A 524 -12.80 -46.82 -30.20
C GLU A 524 -13.58 -47.14 -28.92
N LYS A 525 -13.60 -46.22 -27.94
CA LYS A 525 -14.18 -46.45 -26.61
C LYS A 525 -15.60 -45.91 -26.47
N GLY A 526 -16.03 -45.02 -27.35
CA GLY A 526 -17.30 -44.32 -27.28
C GLY A 526 -17.30 -43.20 -26.23
N VAL A 527 -18.40 -42.44 -26.17
CA VAL A 527 -18.55 -41.27 -25.31
C VAL A 527 -19.85 -41.38 -24.53
N LYS A 528 -19.88 -40.79 -23.32
CA LYS A 528 -21.10 -40.76 -22.50
C LYS A 528 -22.03 -39.65 -23.02
N GLU A 529 -23.33 -39.92 -23.12
CA GLU A 529 -24.33 -38.92 -23.55
C GLU A 529 -24.21 -37.60 -22.79
N LYS A 530 -23.99 -37.65 -21.46
CA LYS A 530 -23.82 -36.46 -20.60
C LYS A 530 -22.67 -35.54 -20.98
N ASP A 531 -21.68 -36.05 -21.71
CA ASP A 531 -20.51 -35.29 -22.13
C ASP A 531 -20.76 -34.53 -23.45
N ILE A 532 -21.83 -34.87 -24.19
CA ILE A 532 -22.12 -34.33 -25.53
C ILE A 532 -23.46 -33.59 -25.57
N LYS A 533 -24.50 -34.15 -24.95
CA LYS A 533 -25.87 -33.63 -25.01
C LYS A 533 -25.95 -32.20 -24.54
N ASP A 534 -26.57 -31.34 -25.35
CA ASP A 534 -26.74 -29.91 -25.10
C ASP A 534 -25.42 -29.11 -24.91
N LYS A 535 -24.27 -29.68 -25.29
CA LYS A 535 -22.96 -29.03 -25.19
C LYS A 535 -22.44 -28.54 -26.53
N ILE A 536 -21.43 -27.67 -26.45
CA ILE A 536 -20.55 -27.29 -27.55
C ILE A 536 -19.47 -28.36 -27.67
N VAL A 537 -19.38 -29.02 -28.81
CA VAL A 537 -18.29 -29.96 -29.10
C VAL A 537 -17.30 -29.29 -30.04
N LEU A 538 -16.06 -29.09 -29.61
CA LEU A 538 -14.99 -28.56 -30.43
C LEU A 538 -14.06 -29.69 -30.86
N ILE A 539 -14.04 -29.94 -32.16
CA ILE A 539 -13.18 -30.95 -32.77
C ILE A 539 -12.00 -30.21 -33.40
N GLY A 540 -10.78 -30.61 -33.08
CA GLY A 540 -9.62 -30.05 -33.74
C GLY A 540 -8.40 -30.94 -33.67
N THR A 541 -7.44 -30.62 -34.52
CA THR A 541 -6.26 -31.45 -34.75
C THR A 541 -5.03 -30.74 -34.21
N PRO A 542 -4.71 -30.77 -32.90
CA PRO A 542 -3.52 -30.10 -32.37
C PRO A 542 -2.25 -30.79 -32.84
N ILE A 543 -1.73 -30.49 -34.03
CA ILE A 543 -0.47 -31.08 -34.50
C ILE A 543 0.60 -30.03 -34.83
N THR A 544 1.81 -30.37 -34.38
CA THR A 544 3.08 -29.70 -34.68
C THR A 544 3.35 -29.63 -36.18
N GLY A 545 3.69 -28.44 -36.66
CA GLY A 545 4.25 -28.22 -37.99
C GLY A 545 3.56 -27.11 -38.80
N PHE A 546 2.29 -26.80 -38.50
CA PHE A 546 1.54 -25.68 -39.08
C PHE A 546 0.36 -25.19 -38.19
N ASP A 547 0.00 -25.87 -37.09
CA ASP A 547 -0.86 -25.24 -36.10
C ASP A 547 -0.06 -24.17 -35.37
N ASN A 548 -0.38 -22.93 -35.69
CA ASN A 548 0.09 -21.73 -35.02
C ASN A 548 -0.04 -21.91 -33.50
N THR A 549 1.08 -22.18 -32.84
CA THR A 549 1.18 -22.03 -31.40
C THR A 549 1.24 -20.54 -31.12
N PHE A 550 0.29 -20.07 -30.32
CA PHE A 550 0.13 -18.66 -30.04
C PHE A 550 0.66 -18.32 -28.66
N SER A 551 1.33 -17.17 -28.58
CA SER A 551 1.70 -16.61 -27.29
C SER A 551 0.48 -15.98 -26.64
N THR A 552 0.32 -16.22 -25.35
CA THR A 552 -0.72 -15.62 -24.50
C THR A 552 -0.06 -14.88 -23.34
N PRO A 553 -0.82 -14.13 -22.52
CA PRO A 553 -0.28 -13.56 -21.29
C PRO A 553 0.41 -14.58 -20.35
N PHE A 554 0.16 -15.89 -20.52
CA PHE A 554 0.72 -16.97 -19.72
C PHE A 554 1.98 -17.61 -20.31
N SER A 555 2.41 -17.22 -21.51
CA SER A 555 3.52 -17.83 -22.25
C SER A 555 4.90 -17.30 -21.80
N THR A 556 5.20 -17.37 -20.50
CA THR A 556 6.45 -16.85 -19.91
C THR A 556 7.65 -17.81 -19.99
N GLY A 557 7.44 -19.04 -20.48
CA GLY A 557 8.44 -20.12 -20.51
C GLY A 557 9.07 -20.38 -21.88
N GLY A 558 8.91 -19.45 -22.84
CA GLY A 558 9.37 -19.65 -24.22
C GLY A 558 8.38 -20.46 -25.07
N ALA A 559 8.85 -21.04 -26.19
CA ALA A 559 8.01 -21.71 -27.18
C ALA A 559 7.15 -22.86 -26.59
N ASP A 560 7.66 -23.56 -25.59
CA ASP A 560 6.96 -24.68 -24.92
C ASP A 560 5.75 -24.23 -24.09
N SER A 561 5.63 -22.93 -23.81
CA SER A 561 4.51 -22.33 -23.07
C SER A 561 3.44 -21.70 -23.96
N GLN A 562 3.58 -21.83 -25.29
CA GLN A 562 2.57 -21.40 -26.23
C GLN A 562 1.37 -22.36 -26.24
N ILE A 563 0.21 -21.83 -26.61
CA ILE A 563 -1.05 -22.58 -26.64
C ILE A 563 -1.51 -22.77 -28.10
N ARG A 564 -2.21 -23.85 -28.38
CA ARG A 564 -2.70 -24.15 -29.72
C ARG A 564 -4.00 -23.41 -30.03
N GLY A 565 -4.22 -23.05 -31.30
CA GLY A 565 -5.41 -22.34 -31.79
C GLY A 565 -6.74 -22.93 -31.30
N LEU A 566 -6.89 -24.27 -31.32
CA LEU A 566 -8.08 -24.95 -30.81
C LEU A 566 -8.47 -24.52 -29.38
N PHE A 567 -7.49 -24.36 -28.49
CA PHE A 567 -7.74 -23.94 -27.11
C PHE A 567 -7.95 -22.43 -27.00
N ILE A 568 -7.37 -21.61 -27.89
CA ILE A 568 -7.70 -20.18 -27.99
C ILE A 568 -9.17 -20.01 -28.37
N GLU A 569 -9.64 -20.73 -29.39
CA GLU A 569 -11.05 -20.69 -29.80
C GLU A 569 -11.97 -21.16 -28.67
N ALA A 570 -11.59 -22.21 -27.94
CA ALA A 570 -12.34 -22.65 -26.75
C ALA A 570 -12.44 -21.55 -25.68
N GLN A 571 -11.36 -20.77 -25.45
CA GLN A 571 -11.36 -19.62 -24.54
C GLN A 571 -12.30 -18.50 -25.02
N MET A 572 -12.27 -18.19 -26.31
CA MET A 572 -13.12 -17.16 -26.92
C MET A 572 -14.61 -17.54 -26.88
N ILE A 573 -14.93 -18.80 -27.18
CA ILE A 573 -16.29 -19.34 -27.09
C ILE A 573 -16.79 -19.32 -25.64
N SER A 574 -15.98 -19.84 -24.71
CA SER A 574 -16.31 -19.83 -23.28
C SER A 574 -16.59 -18.40 -22.80
N GLN A 575 -15.78 -17.42 -23.20
CA GLN A 575 -15.99 -16.01 -22.87
C GLN A 575 -17.37 -15.51 -23.34
N LEU A 576 -17.71 -15.72 -24.60
CA LEU A 576 -18.97 -15.21 -25.18
C LEU A 576 -20.20 -15.90 -24.58
N VAL A 577 -20.19 -17.22 -24.49
CA VAL A 577 -21.33 -17.98 -23.97
C VAL A 577 -21.59 -17.62 -22.50
N ASN A 578 -20.55 -17.63 -21.66
CA ASN A 578 -20.74 -17.32 -20.24
C ASN A 578 -21.10 -15.84 -20.00
N ALA A 579 -20.65 -14.93 -20.87
CA ALA A 579 -21.05 -13.53 -20.80
C ALA A 579 -22.53 -13.32 -21.15
N ALA A 580 -23.03 -13.96 -22.20
CA ALA A 580 -24.46 -13.92 -22.56
C ALA A 580 -25.35 -14.56 -21.49
N LEU A 581 -24.90 -15.67 -20.90
CA LEU A 581 -25.63 -16.36 -19.84
C LEU A 581 -25.60 -15.60 -18.49
N GLY A 582 -24.66 -14.66 -18.32
CA GLY A 582 -24.48 -13.88 -17.09
C GLY A 582 -23.66 -14.59 -16.01
N THR A 583 -23.00 -15.70 -16.35
CA THR A 583 -22.17 -16.49 -15.42
C THR A 583 -20.73 -15.98 -15.32
N ARG A 584 -20.22 -15.32 -16.36
CA ARG A 584 -18.86 -14.74 -16.36
C ARG A 584 -18.85 -13.40 -17.11
N PRO A 585 -18.64 -12.26 -16.42
CA PRO A 585 -18.63 -10.95 -17.07
C PRO A 585 -17.40 -10.74 -17.95
N LEU A 586 -17.56 -9.92 -18.99
CA LEU A 586 -16.47 -9.48 -19.88
C LEU A 586 -15.56 -8.49 -19.17
N LEU A 587 -14.28 -8.48 -19.58
CA LEU A 587 -13.36 -7.43 -19.14
C LEU A 587 -13.75 -6.09 -19.78
N LYS A 588 -14.01 -5.10 -18.94
CA LYS A 588 -14.36 -3.74 -19.34
C LYS A 588 -13.24 -2.77 -19.01
N VAL A 589 -13.16 -1.69 -19.78
CA VAL A 589 -12.27 -0.56 -19.51
C VAL A 589 -13.10 0.68 -19.20
N TRP A 590 -12.45 1.68 -18.64
CA TRP A 590 -13.05 3.00 -18.48
C TRP A 590 -13.02 3.79 -19.79
N ASN A 591 -13.95 4.73 -19.90
CA ASN A 591 -13.85 5.77 -20.90
C ASN A 591 -12.70 6.71 -20.54
N ILE A 592 -12.29 7.51 -21.52
CA ILE A 592 -11.15 8.42 -21.36
C ILE A 592 -11.34 9.48 -20.25
N GLN A 593 -12.58 9.87 -19.94
CA GLN A 593 -12.89 10.87 -18.90
C GLN A 593 -12.53 10.35 -17.50
N TYR A 594 -12.91 9.10 -17.20
CA TYR A 594 -12.57 8.49 -15.91
C TYR A 594 -11.07 8.21 -15.80
N ASP A 595 -10.40 7.89 -16.91
CA ASP A 595 -8.94 7.73 -16.94
C ASP A 595 -8.22 9.06 -16.64
N ILE A 596 -8.69 10.18 -17.18
CA ILE A 596 -8.15 11.52 -16.87
C ILE A 596 -8.31 11.81 -15.37
N LEU A 597 -9.50 11.58 -14.82
CA LEU A 597 -9.76 11.79 -13.38
C LEU A 597 -8.86 10.90 -12.52
N TRP A 598 -8.68 9.65 -12.90
CA TRP A 598 -7.83 8.71 -12.19
C TRP A 598 -6.36 9.16 -12.18
N ILE A 599 -5.83 9.57 -13.33
CA ILE A 599 -4.45 10.09 -13.45
C ILE A 599 -4.29 11.38 -12.64
N LEU A 600 -5.28 12.28 -12.67
CA LEU A 600 -5.28 13.53 -11.92
C LEU A 600 -5.30 13.27 -10.40
N CYS A 601 -6.14 12.35 -9.93
CA CYS A 601 -6.21 11.97 -8.52
C CYS A 601 -4.85 11.48 -8.01
N TRP A 602 -4.19 10.55 -8.72
CA TRP A 602 -2.87 10.06 -8.33
C TRP A 602 -1.77 11.11 -8.46
N SER A 603 -1.88 12.02 -9.43
CA SER A 603 -0.97 13.16 -9.55
C SER A 603 -1.06 14.09 -8.33
N LEU A 604 -2.28 14.40 -7.88
CA LEU A 604 -2.54 15.19 -6.67
C LEU A 604 -2.02 14.50 -5.41
N ILE A 605 -2.30 13.21 -5.25
CA ILE A 605 -1.81 12.43 -4.09
C ILE A 605 -0.27 12.46 -4.06
N GLY A 606 0.39 12.26 -5.21
CA GLY A 606 1.85 12.32 -5.31
C GLY A 606 2.40 13.69 -4.92
N ALA A 607 1.85 14.75 -5.50
CA ALA A 607 2.26 16.12 -5.18
C ALA A 607 2.07 16.46 -3.69
N ILE A 608 0.97 16.00 -3.06
CA ILE A 608 0.71 16.18 -1.63
C ILE A 608 1.71 15.38 -0.78
N ILE A 609 1.98 14.11 -1.09
CA ILE A 609 2.91 13.26 -0.31
C ILE A 609 4.32 13.86 -0.30
N PHE A 610 4.83 14.24 -1.48
CA PHE A 610 6.13 14.92 -1.60
C PHE A 610 6.12 16.31 -0.95
N GLN A 611 4.94 16.92 -0.79
CA GLN A 611 4.80 18.14 -0.02
C GLN A 611 4.92 17.91 1.49
N LEU A 612 4.27 16.87 2.02
CA LEU A 612 4.16 16.58 3.44
C LEU A 612 5.41 15.94 4.04
N TYR A 613 6.10 15.09 3.30
CA TYR A 613 7.29 14.38 3.79
C TYR A 613 8.57 15.08 3.34
N THR A 614 9.32 15.62 4.30
CA THR A 614 10.64 16.24 4.08
C THR A 614 11.80 15.30 4.36
N GLN A 615 11.57 14.20 5.09
CA GLN A 615 12.59 13.20 5.40
C GLN A 615 12.62 12.12 4.30
N PRO A 616 13.76 11.85 3.64
CA PRO A 616 13.83 10.98 2.47
C PRO A 616 13.39 9.54 2.78
N ARG A 617 13.76 8.99 3.95
CA ARG A 617 13.34 7.64 4.36
C ARG A 617 11.82 7.50 4.47
N LYS A 618 11.14 8.50 5.06
CA LYS A 618 9.69 8.51 5.18
C LYS A 618 8.99 8.72 3.85
N LEU A 619 9.59 9.54 2.98
CA LEU A 619 9.09 9.76 1.63
C LEU A 619 9.16 8.47 0.80
N ILE A 620 10.30 7.77 0.78
CA ILE A 620 10.47 6.50 0.07
C ILE A 620 9.44 5.47 0.55
N LEU A 621 9.26 5.34 1.87
CA LEU A 621 8.25 4.45 2.44
C LEU A 621 6.83 4.83 1.99
N ALA A 622 6.47 6.12 2.07
CA ALA A 622 5.14 6.59 1.65
C ALA A 622 4.88 6.40 0.16
N VAL A 623 5.89 6.63 -0.69
CA VAL A 623 5.84 6.37 -2.15
C VAL A 623 5.64 4.88 -2.42
N GLY A 624 6.42 4.01 -1.77
CA GLY A 624 6.29 2.57 -1.93
C GLY A 624 4.91 2.05 -1.52
N ILE A 625 4.38 2.51 -0.38
CA ILE A 625 3.02 2.17 0.07
C ILE A 625 1.99 2.65 -0.95
N SER A 626 2.12 3.89 -1.45
CA SER A 626 1.15 4.47 -2.39
C SER A 626 1.11 3.73 -3.72
N LEU A 627 2.27 3.38 -4.30
CA LEU A 627 2.35 2.60 -5.53
C LEU A 627 1.84 1.17 -5.34
N CYS A 628 2.10 0.56 -4.18
CA CYS A 628 1.53 -0.74 -3.82
C CYS A 628 0.00 -0.67 -3.73
N CYS A 629 -0.54 0.35 -3.05
CA CYS A 629 -1.98 0.57 -2.99
C CYS A 629 -2.59 0.80 -4.37
N LEU A 630 -1.95 1.60 -5.23
CA LEU A 630 -2.39 1.82 -6.61
C LEU A 630 -2.47 0.49 -7.38
N TYR A 631 -1.42 -0.32 -7.34
CA TYR A 631 -1.41 -1.64 -7.99
C TYR A 631 -2.49 -2.56 -7.45
N LEU A 632 -2.65 -2.62 -6.12
CA LEU A 632 -3.67 -3.45 -5.47
C LEU A 632 -5.09 -3.02 -5.87
N ILE A 633 -5.37 -1.72 -5.99
CA ILE A 633 -6.68 -1.24 -6.46
C ILE A 633 -6.93 -1.69 -7.90
N CYS A 634 -5.95 -1.53 -8.79
CA CYS A 634 -6.05 -2.00 -10.17
C CYS A 634 -6.27 -3.51 -10.23
N PHE A 635 -5.50 -4.29 -9.46
CA PHE A 635 -5.58 -5.75 -9.43
C PHE A 635 -6.91 -6.26 -8.87
N VAL A 636 -7.39 -5.69 -7.77
CA VAL A 636 -8.68 -6.08 -7.15
C VAL A 636 -9.83 -5.81 -8.11
N LEU A 637 -9.88 -4.65 -8.75
CA LEU A 637 -10.93 -4.35 -9.74
C LEU A 637 -10.87 -5.28 -10.96
N PHE A 638 -9.66 -5.68 -11.37
CA PHE A 638 -9.43 -6.60 -12.48
C PHE A 638 -9.94 -8.02 -12.20
N ILE A 639 -9.74 -8.55 -10.99
CA ILE A 639 -10.19 -9.90 -10.63
C ILE A 639 -11.63 -9.96 -10.07
N SER A 640 -12.13 -8.85 -9.53
CA SER A 640 -13.48 -8.76 -8.94
C SER A 640 -14.59 -9.13 -9.94
N PRO A 641 -15.83 -9.41 -9.49
CA PRO A 641 -16.96 -9.62 -10.38
C PRO A 641 -17.26 -8.44 -11.33
N ILE A 642 -16.69 -7.25 -11.08
CA ILE A 642 -16.85 -6.07 -11.94
C ILE A 642 -15.96 -6.18 -13.20
N LYS A 643 -14.87 -6.96 -13.16
CA LYS A 643 -13.91 -7.21 -14.26
C LYS A 643 -13.50 -5.93 -14.98
N ARG A 644 -12.86 -5.01 -14.26
CA ARG A 644 -12.39 -3.74 -14.83
C ARG A 644 -10.87 -3.68 -14.93
N TRP A 645 -10.37 -3.42 -16.13
CA TRP A 645 -8.96 -3.09 -16.32
C TRP A 645 -8.76 -1.58 -16.25
N LEU A 646 -8.10 -1.14 -15.17
CA LEU A 646 -7.67 0.23 -14.97
C LEU A 646 -6.19 0.38 -15.35
N PRO A 647 -5.79 1.55 -15.90
CA PRO A 647 -4.40 1.86 -16.16
C PRO A 647 -3.63 1.99 -14.84
N PHE A 648 -2.43 1.42 -14.78
CA PHE A 648 -1.53 1.46 -13.63
C PHE A 648 -0.34 2.41 -13.86
N VAL A 649 0.26 2.35 -15.03
CA VAL A 649 1.51 3.02 -15.39
C VAL A 649 1.34 4.53 -15.53
N PRO A 650 0.37 5.09 -16.31
CA PRO A 650 0.19 6.54 -16.37
C PRO A 650 -0.06 7.19 -15.00
N PRO A 651 -0.93 6.67 -14.12
CA PRO A 651 -1.09 7.20 -12.76
C PRO A 651 0.17 7.08 -11.89
N ALA A 652 0.93 5.99 -11.99
CA ALA A 652 2.19 5.83 -11.24
C ALA A 652 3.25 6.88 -11.67
N PHE A 653 3.34 7.16 -12.97
CA PHE A 653 4.20 8.21 -13.51
C PHE A 653 3.71 9.61 -13.16
N SER A 654 2.39 9.88 -13.22
CA SER A 654 1.84 11.19 -12.83
C SER A 654 2.03 11.47 -11.34
N PHE A 655 1.89 10.45 -10.49
CA PHE A 655 2.17 10.49 -9.06
C PHE A 655 3.63 10.86 -8.79
N SER A 656 4.56 10.12 -9.40
CA SER A 656 6.00 10.28 -9.14
C SER A 656 6.55 11.58 -9.75
N GLY A 657 6.14 11.90 -10.97
CA GLY A 657 6.58 13.09 -11.70
C GLY A 657 6.11 14.40 -11.07
N ALA A 658 4.82 14.50 -10.71
CA ALA A 658 4.30 15.68 -10.04
C ALA A 658 4.95 15.89 -8.66
N GLY A 659 5.17 14.80 -7.92
CA GLY A 659 5.89 14.83 -6.65
C GLY A 659 7.33 15.34 -6.76
N LEU A 660 8.07 14.87 -7.77
CA LEU A 660 9.44 15.30 -8.02
C LEU A 660 9.53 16.78 -8.35
N VAL A 661 8.62 17.32 -9.17
CA VAL A 661 8.60 18.75 -9.49
C VAL A 661 8.29 19.61 -8.26
N VAL A 662 7.42 19.16 -7.35
CA VAL A 662 7.20 19.85 -6.08
C VAL A 662 8.48 19.91 -5.26
N VAL A 663 9.31 18.86 -5.26
CA VAL A 663 10.62 18.88 -4.58
C VAL A 663 11.59 19.86 -5.27
N LEU A 664 11.66 19.86 -6.60
CA LEU A 664 12.52 20.81 -7.34
C LEU A 664 12.13 22.27 -7.07
N ILE A 665 10.84 22.60 -7.05
CA ILE A 665 10.34 23.94 -6.72
C ILE A 665 10.69 24.32 -5.27
N LYS A 666 10.68 23.36 -4.34
CA LYS A 666 11.10 23.61 -2.95
C LYS A 666 12.60 23.89 -2.87
N LEU A 667 13.43 23.09 -3.56
CA LEU A 667 14.88 23.26 -3.58
C LEU A 667 15.28 24.61 -4.18
N SER A 668 14.72 24.99 -5.32
CA SER A 668 15.02 26.28 -5.95
C SER A 668 14.59 27.48 -5.09
N ARG A 669 13.49 27.38 -4.33
CA ARG A 669 13.09 28.42 -3.37
C ARG A 669 14.05 28.55 -2.19
N VAL A 670 14.68 27.44 -1.76
CA VAL A 670 15.71 27.46 -0.72
C VAL A 670 17.00 28.07 -1.25
N GLU A 671 17.40 27.74 -2.48
CA GLU A 671 18.57 28.33 -3.17
C GLU A 671 18.41 29.81 -3.53
N GLN A 672 17.19 30.34 -3.65
CA GLN A 672 16.92 31.76 -3.90
C GLN A 672 16.81 32.61 -2.61
N GLN A 673 16.86 32.00 -1.41
CA GLN A 673 16.92 32.71 -0.13
C GLN A 673 18.31 33.19 0.38
N PRO A 674 19.49 32.82 -0.16
CA PRO A 674 20.78 33.30 0.35
C PRO A 674 21.09 34.78 0.08
N GLU A 675 20.41 35.46 -0.86
CA GLU A 675 20.88 36.77 -1.36
C GLU A 675 20.16 38.00 -0.77
N LYS A 676 19.14 37.80 0.08
CA LYS A 676 18.40 38.93 0.71
C LYS A 676 18.91 39.32 2.11
N LEU A 677 19.98 38.71 2.60
CA LEU A 677 20.57 39.02 3.91
C LEU A 677 21.91 39.77 3.85
N SER A 678 22.47 40.04 2.66
CA SER A 678 23.75 40.76 2.49
C SER A 678 23.64 42.20 1.98
N LEU A 679 22.45 42.72 1.64
CA LEU A 679 22.26 44.09 1.14
C LEU A 679 21.65 45.08 2.16
N GLY A 680 21.64 44.73 3.45
CA GLY A 680 21.10 45.58 4.54
C GLY A 680 22.15 46.25 5.43
N LYS A 681 23.44 46.19 5.09
CA LYS A 681 24.52 46.86 5.85
C LYS A 681 25.54 47.49 4.90
N SER A 682 25.15 48.57 4.24
CA SER A 682 26.08 49.65 3.88
C SER A 682 25.29 50.89 3.44
N GLN A 683 25.61 52.00 4.10
CA GLN A 683 25.09 53.37 3.99
C GLN A 683 23.87 53.69 4.85
#